data_AF-A0A814U0E1-F1
#
_entry.id   AF-A0A814U0E1-F1
#
_cell.length_a   1.000
_cell.length_b   1.000
_cell.length_c   1.000
_cell.angle_alpha   90.00
_cell.angle_beta   90.00
_cell.angle_gamma   90.00
#
_symmetry.space_group_name_H-M   'P 1'
#
loop_
_entity.id
_entity.type
_entity.pdbx_description
1 polymer ?
#
loop_
_entity_poly.entity_id
_entity_poly.type
_entity_poly.pdbx_seq_one_letter_code
_entity_poly.pdbx_strand_id
1 'polypeptide(L)'
;MDKSDNKSRRKIFALVWILIECNLVAGNIFGFASLFSVLPKYGIYQSKCIELPDEVISSTTTTKRMDCAGQISEYQFAFALGIGFYNLPAVVIGMINDFFGPRSLKLIAIVFHLISWLSLGFTAPGRDWLLLFHTVFLSLAGICTLLSSFTISAHFTKNRGLVTALISGAQLSGSIWYAIFEILIARDYFSLSTLAFIWSSFSLLMLGSAFVFLDWRFACIDTNLKTKATKEEIKTINSQDTLARHLTNPLFVVVTLFLSCLLLTISFLPVIWFQWIMNLTGNNLELTNRYTFFYSISSIFGIIIAPLCGLIVDFKASRGYTQKMLNISILQTLTWIGSVALCIVCMQNSIVAAVTALCILIFSRTLLVAGSQALICTVFPPQFIGSLLGVMWTTAGIISFSTYGLVRLQANPKYSWLGWLIVLILCIIMGGHLIQVWFLYYKSKTTKKNQQLETSSGVSWSVAIPLEDGTQQVIHIPFHNAIPRRQSPPTCRNCFSFRTFDGGRRMIVEPCGGHNCVSMINNTNSEEENEPTEDYDLNKCGVMNERYRLINKALTLKISTGVKDTLNTAEYPWLVRIESRSDFKSRTITLCGGTLIHPQWILTAAHCMFDSKKHRLYPASEVNLYMGHYDRLSTSQTEYHTQPILYMIHPKFRISQSAPAPIHDLALIKLARPAPISPFIDIACLPQNEDTLSDGTLAYTAGWGHSSPDSTAVNEPRKARIRISPKSCQKLRINKDLHICGRNARGRNICSGDSGTGLLVRAGIKSNSSHTDWKWHIFGIASFGLEECSQNVNHDNAFASVAADIDWIREVMKKY
;
A
#
# COMPACT_ATOMS: atom_id res chain seq x y z
N MET A 1 -4.09 -15.13 -29.88
CA MET A 1 -3.95 -13.69 -29.60
C MET A 1 -4.52 -13.41 -28.21
N ASP A 2 -3.66 -12.94 -27.31
CA ASP A 2 -3.75 -13.15 -25.86
C ASP A 2 -4.68 -12.20 -25.09
N LYS A 3 -5.51 -12.76 -24.20
CA LYS A 3 -6.34 -11.98 -23.24
C LYS A 3 -5.50 -11.14 -22.26
N SER A 4 -4.25 -11.55 -22.00
CA SER A 4 -3.26 -10.82 -21.19
C SER A 4 -2.87 -9.49 -21.83
N ASP A 5 -2.57 -9.53 -23.12
CA ASP A 5 -2.09 -8.38 -23.90
C ASP A 5 -3.20 -7.32 -24.05
N ASN A 6 -4.45 -7.79 -24.18
CA ASN A 6 -5.63 -6.93 -24.28
C ASN A 6 -5.93 -6.16 -22.97
N LYS A 7 -5.65 -6.77 -21.79
CA LYS A 7 -5.85 -6.13 -20.47
C LYS A 7 -4.79 -5.04 -20.19
N SER A 8 -3.55 -5.26 -20.63
CA SER A 8 -2.47 -4.26 -20.52
C SER A 8 -2.74 -3.04 -21.42
N ARG A 9 -3.13 -3.27 -22.69
CA ARG A 9 -3.49 -2.20 -23.63
C ARG A 9 -4.64 -1.33 -23.14
N ARG A 10 -5.69 -1.93 -22.56
CA ARG A 10 -6.81 -1.18 -21.97
C ARG A 10 -6.38 -0.27 -20.81
N LYS A 11 -5.46 -0.72 -19.95
CA LYS A 11 -4.93 0.10 -18.83
C LYS A 11 -4.13 1.30 -19.33
N ILE A 12 -3.29 1.11 -20.36
CA ILE A 12 -2.49 2.19 -20.94
C ILE A 12 -3.42 3.20 -21.63
N PHE A 13 -4.40 2.73 -22.39
CA PHE A 13 -5.34 3.61 -23.07
C PHE A 13 -6.19 4.42 -22.08
N ALA A 14 -6.65 3.80 -20.99
CA ALA A 14 -7.33 4.50 -19.90
C ALA A 14 -6.43 5.57 -19.25
N LEU A 15 -5.16 5.26 -19.01
CA LEU A 15 -4.20 6.23 -18.49
C LEU A 15 -4.03 7.42 -19.43
N VAL A 16 -3.79 7.19 -20.72
CA VAL A 16 -3.64 8.26 -21.72
C VAL A 16 -4.87 9.16 -21.73
N TRP A 17 -6.06 8.57 -21.69
CA TRP A 17 -7.30 9.34 -21.67
C TRP A 17 -7.43 10.22 -20.42
N ILE A 18 -7.11 9.67 -19.24
CA ILE A 18 -7.12 10.43 -17.98
C ILE A 18 -6.14 11.60 -18.01
N LEU A 19 -4.96 11.41 -18.61
CA LEU A 19 -3.98 12.48 -18.74
C LEU A 19 -4.52 13.62 -19.63
N ILE A 20 -5.22 13.27 -20.72
CA ILE A 20 -5.89 14.26 -21.58
C ILE A 20 -6.96 15.02 -20.79
N GLU A 21 -7.81 14.33 -20.05
CA GLU A 21 -8.87 14.97 -19.26
C GLU A 21 -8.32 15.87 -18.15
N CYS A 22 -7.30 15.41 -17.41
CA CYS A 22 -6.65 16.22 -16.39
C CYS A 22 -6.00 17.47 -17.00
N ASN A 23 -5.41 17.37 -18.19
CA ASN A 23 -4.86 18.54 -18.88
C ASN A 23 -5.93 19.52 -19.37
N LEU A 24 -7.06 19.01 -19.88
CA LEU A 24 -8.14 19.84 -20.43
C LEU A 24 -9.04 20.49 -19.38
N VAL A 25 -9.04 19.97 -18.14
CA VAL A 25 -9.99 20.37 -17.10
C VAL A 25 -9.33 20.75 -15.77
N ALA A 26 -8.47 19.87 -15.22
CA ALA A 26 -7.99 20.03 -13.84
C ALA A 26 -7.05 21.25 -13.64
N GLY A 27 -6.37 21.67 -14.71
CA GLY A 27 -5.39 22.76 -14.67
C GLY A 27 -5.87 24.14 -15.10
N ASN A 28 -7.04 24.23 -15.74
CA ASN A 28 -7.37 25.41 -16.56
C ASN A 28 -7.50 26.69 -15.73
N ILE A 29 -8.11 26.61 -14.54
CA ILE A 29 -8.32 27.79 -13.69
C ILE A 29 -7.02 28.52 -13.41
N PHE A 30 -5.89 27.80 -13.24
CA PHE A 30 -4.58 28.40 -12.96
C PHE A 30 -4.02 29.26 -14.11
N GLY A 31 -4.60 29.17 -15.31
CA GLY A 31 -4.26 30.01 -16.47
C GLY A 31 -5.20 31.19 -16.70
N PHE A 32 -6.26 31.36 -15.90
CA PHE A 32 -7.33 32.31 -16.15
C PHE A 32 -6.86 33.77 -16.30
N ALA A 33 -5.75 34.15 -15.67
CA ALA A 33 -5.17 35.48 -15.77
C ALA A 33 -4.83 35.90 -17.21
N SER A 34 -4.55 34.95 -18.13
CA SER A 34 -4.35 35.24 -19.55
C SER A 34 -5.59 35.83 -20.24
N LEU A 35 -6.78 35.64 -19.68
CA LEU A 35 -7.99 36.28 -20.22
C LEU A 35 -8.09 37.77 -19.88
N PHE A 36 -7.28 38.31 -18.97
CA PHE A 36 -7.40 39.72 -18.54
C PHE A 36 -7.12 40.70 -19.69
N SER A 37 -6.31 40.31 -20.67
CA SER A 37 -6.06 41.09 -21.90
C SER A 37 -7.18 40.97 -22.94
N VAL A 38 -8.03 39.94 -22.81
CA VAL A 38 -9.08 39.59 -23.77
C VAL A 38 -10.44 40.11 -23.33
N LEU A 39 -10.82 39.92 -22.07
CA LEU A 39 -12.13 40.27 -21.52
C LEU A 39 -12.53 41.75 -21.74
N PRO A 40 -11.60 42.74 -21.64
CA PRO A 40 -11.93 44.13 -21.95
C PRO A 40 -12.42 44.36 -23.39
N LYS A 41 -11.94 43.57 -24.37
CA LYS A 41 -12.39 43.67 -25.77
C LYS A 41 -13.87 43.34 -25.94
N TYR A 42 -14.44 42.58 -25.02
CA TYR A 42 -15.84 42.17 -25.01
C TYR A 42 -16.72 43.04 -24.08
N GLY A 43 -16.18 44.12 -23.51
CA GLY A 43 -16.93 45.06 -22.66
C GLY A 43 -17.33 44.50 -21.29
N ILE A 44 -16.71 43.40 -20.85
CA ILE A 44 -17.04 42.73 -19.58
C ILE A 44 -16.61 43.62 -18.42
N TYR A 45 -17.50 43.90 -17.45
CA TYR A 45 -17.25 44.83 -16.34
C TYR A 45 -16.82 46.24 -16.76
N GLN A 46 -17.09 46.66 -18.00
CA GLN A 46 -16.74 47.99 -18.48
C GLN A 46 -17.44 49.10 -17.68
N SER A 47 -18.58 48.81 -17.06
CA SER A 47 -19.31 49.72 -16.16
C SER A 47 -18.54 50.08 -14.88
N LYS A 48 -17.43 49.39 -14.58
CA LYS A 48 -16.57 49.65 -13.43
C LYS A 48 -15.40 50.59 -13.76
N CYS A 49 -15.26 51.00 -15.02
CA CYS A 49 -14.29 52.01 -15.43
C CYS A 49 -14.85 53.42 -15.20
N ILE A 50 -13.98 54.34 -14.78
CA ILE A 50 -14.31 55.73 -14.50
C ILE A 50 -13.64 56.60 -15.58
N GLU A 51 -14.37 57.57 -16.15
CA GLU A 51 -13.78 58.58 -17.03
C GLU A 51 -12.95 59.56 -16.19
N LEU A 52 -11.67 59.73 -16.51
CA LEU A 52 -10.83 60.76 -15.89
C LEU A 52 -11.10 62.10 -16.58
N PRO A 53 -11.14 63.22 -15.82
CA PRO A 53 -11.20 64.54 -16.42
C PRO A 53 -9.96 64.82 -17.28
N ASP A 54 -10.15 65.43 -18.46
CA ASP A 54 -9.09 65.72 -19.41
C ASP A 54 -8.05 66.70 -18.82
N GLU A 55 -6.76 66.33 -18.87
CA GLU A 55 -5.68 67.33 -18.84
C GLU A 55 -5.55 67.94 -20.25
N VAL A 56 -5.67 69.26 -20.33
CA VAL A 56 -5.53 70.04 -21.56
C VAL A 56 -4.10 69.87 -22.09
N ILE A 57 -3.93 68.98 -23.06
CA ILE A 57 -2.75 68.97 -23.94
C ILE A 57 -3.26 69.21 -25.37
N SER A 58 -2.69 70.24 -25.98
CA SER A 58 -3.01 70.74 -27.30
C SER A 58 -2.87 69.69 -28.40
N SER A 59 -3.66 69.88 -29.46
CA SER A 59 -3.70 69.18 -30.76
C SER A 59 -4.59 67.93 -30.90
N THR A 60 -5.82 68.20 -31.36
CA THR A 60 -6.60 67.47 -32.39
C THR A 60 -6.82 65.96 -32.29
N THR A 61 -6.85 65.39 -31.09
CA THR A 61 -7.63 64.17 -30.80
C THR A 61 -7.88 64.07 -29.29
N THR A 62 -9.10 64.38 -28.84
CA THR A 62 -9.53 64.14 -27.45
C THR A 62 -9.79 62.65 -27.26
N THR A 63 -8.74 61.87 -27.04
CA THR A 63 -8.87 60.51 -26.49
C THR A 63 -9.10 60.61 -25.00
N LYS A 64 -10.36 60.51 -24.57
CA LYS A 64 -10.75 60.40 -23.16
C LYS A 64 -9.95 59.27 -22.49
N ARG A 65 -9.24 59.60 -21.41
CA ARG A 65 -8.48 58.61 -20.64
C ARG A 65 -9.42 57.94 -19.63
N MET A 66 -9.61 56.63 -19.74
CA MET A 66 -10.41 55.85 -18.77
C MET A 66 -9.51 55.19 -17.71
N ASP A 67 -9.90 55.27 -16.44
CA ASP A 67 -9.34 54.46 -15.36
C ASP A 67 -10.19 53.20 -15.15
N CYS A 68 -9.60 52.03 -15.40
CA CYS A 68 -10.26 50.74 -15.29
C CYS A 68 -9.74 49.88 -14.12
N ALA A 69 -9.15 50.50 -13.08
CA ALA A 69 -8.68 49.77 -11.91
C ALA A 69 -9.77 48.89 -11.26
N GLY A 70 -11.02 49.38 -11.21
CA GLY A 70 -12.17 48.62 -10.70
C GLY A 70 -12.47 47.36 -11.51
N GLN A 71 -12.35 47.43 -12.84
CA GLN A 71 -12.56 46.30 -13.75
C GLN A 71 -11.54 45.18 -13.51
N ILE A 72 -10.26 45.55 -13.40
CA ILE A 72 -9.17 44.59 -13.13
C ILE A 72 -9.34 43.94 -11.75
N SER A 73 -9.81 44.70 -10.75
CA SER A 73 -10.07 44.18 -9.41
C SER A 73 -11.16 43.08 -9.42
N GLU A 74 -12.21 43.23 -10.22
CA GLU A 74 -13.27 42.21 -10.37
C GLU A 74 -12.73 40.92 -11.03
N TYR A 75 -11.87 41.03 -12.03
CA TYR A 75 -11.23 39.85 -12.65
C TYR A 75 -10.32 39.09 -11.66
N GLN A 76 -9.55 39.83 -10.87
CA GLN A 76 -8.71 39.27 -9.82
C GLN A 76 -9.55 38.59 -8.73
N PHE A 77 -10.68 39.19 -8.36
CA PHE A 77 -11.64 38.59 -7.43
C PHE A 77 -12.22 37.28 -7.98
N ALA A 78 -12.66 37.27 -9.24
CA ALA A 78 -13.17 36.07 -9.90
C ALA A 78 -12.15 34.92 -9.92
N PHE A 79 -10.88 35.24 -10.20
CA PHE A 79 -9.78 34.28 -10.16
C PHE A 79 -9.53 33.73 -8.75
N ALA A 80 -9.42 34.63 -7.76
CA ALA A 80 -9.19 34.25 -6.36
C ALA A 80 -10.31 33.38 -5.81
N LEU A 81 -11.56 33.72 -6.14
CA LEU A 81 -12.74 32.92 -5.81
C LEU A 81 -12.62 31.52 -6.40
N GLY A 82 -12.26 31.42 -7.69
CA GLY A 82 -11.99 30.14 -8.35
C GLY A 82 -10.95 29.31 -7.61
N ILE A 83 -9.80 29.88 -7.25
CA ILE A 83 -8.75 29.16 -6.49
C ILE A 83 -9.24 28.70 -5.11
N GLY A 84 -10.08 29.50 -4.44
CA GLY A 84 -10.73 29.13 -3.18
C GLY A 84 -11.62 27.89 -3.34
N PHE A 85 -12.49 27.89 -4.35
CA PHE A 85 -13.36 26.75 -4.67
C PHE A 85 -12.64 25.52 -5.22
N TYR A 86 -11.40 25.67 -5.68
CA TYR A 86 -10.56 24.53 -6.04
C TYR A 86 -10.02 23.81 -4.80
N ASN A 87 -9.59 24.56 -3.78
CA ASN A 87 -8.86 24.01 -2.63
C ASN A 87 -9.74 23.69 -1.42
N LEU A 88 -10.65 24.60 -1.02
CA LEU A 88 -11.43 24.46 0.22
C LEU A 88 -12.38 23.25 0.23
N PRO A 89 -13.16 22.96 -0.83
CA PRO A 89 -14.04 21.79 -0.83
C PRO A 89 -13.29 20.48 -1.11
N ALA A 90 -11.98 20.51 -1.36
CA ALA A 90 -11.21 19.33 -1.77
C ALA A 90 -11.32 18.19 -0.76
N VAL A 91 -11.39 18.47 0.55
CA VAL A 91 -11.61 17.43 1.58
C VAL A 91 -12.97 16.75 1.42
N VAL A 92 -14.04 17.50 1.22
CA VAL A 92 -15.40 16.98 1.05
C VAL A 92 -15.49 16.17 -0.25
N ILE A 93 -14.93 16.71 -1.33
CA ILE A 93 -14.86 16.07 -2.65
C ILE A 93 -14.03 14.77 -2.57
N GLY A 94 -12.94 14.78 -1.81
CA GLY A 94 -12.13 13.60 -1.52
C GLY A 94 -12.89 12.52 -0.75
N MET A 95 -13.70 12.89 0.24
CA MET A 95 -14.57 11.96 0.95
C MET A 95 -15.67 11.39 0.05
N ILE A 96 -16.26 12.22 -0.82
CA ILE A 96 -17.23 11.78 -1.84
C ILE A 96 -16.58 10.75 -2.79
N ASN A 97 -15.34 11.00 -3.22
CA ASN A 97 -14.58 10.09 -4.05
C ASN A 97 -14.35 8.72 -3.39
N ASP A 98 -13.98 8.73 -2.12
CA ASP A 98 -13.72 7.49 -1.37
C ASP A 98 -15.02 6.73 -1.04
N PHE A 99 -16.14 7.43 -0.87
CA PHE A 99 -17.43 6.82 -0.53
C PHE A 99 -18.22 6.33 -1.75
N PHE A 100 -18.38 7.17 -2.77
CA PHE A 100 -19.19 6.89 -3.97
C PHE A 100 -18.36 6.38 -5.15
N GLY A 101 -17.03 6.40 -5.03
CA GLY A 101 -16.10 5.99 -6.08
C GLY A 101 -15.80 7.06 -7.15
N PRO A 102 -14.75 6.84 -7.95
CA PRO A 102 -14.25 7.82 -8.92
C PRO A 102 -15.22 8.08 -10.08
N ARG A 103 -16.08 7.11 -10.44
CA ARG A 103 -17.05 7.28 -11.54
C ARG A 103 -18.12 8.32 -11.19
N SER A 104 -18.67 8.25 -9.99
CA SER A 104 -19.68 9.20 -9.49
C SER A 104 -19.12 10.61 -9.48
N LEU A 105 -17.88 10.77 -8.98
CA LEU A 105 -17.22 12.05 -8.95
C LEU A 105 -16.93 12.62 -10.35
N LYS A 106 -16.59 11.75 -11.31
CA LYS A 106 -16.37 12.14 -12.70
C LYS A 106 -17.65 12.62 -13.39
N LEU A 107 -18.80 12.03 -13.10
CA LEU A 107 -20.10 12.52 -13.61
C LEU A 107 -20.42 13.91 -13.06
N ILE A 108 -20.17 14.14 -11.76
CA ILE A 108 -20.31 15.47 -11.15
C ILE A 108 -19.37 16.47 -11.81
N ALA A 109 -18.12 16.09 -12.06
CA ALA A 109 -17.14 16.92 -12.74
C ALA A 109 -17.59 17.36 -14.14
N ILE A 110 -18.20 16.44 -14.92
CA ILE A 110 -18.71 16.72 -16.26
C ILE A 110 -19.83 17.76 -16.23
N VAL A 111 -20.76 17.65 -15.28
CA VAL A 111 -21.86 18.61 -15.12
C VAL A 111 -21.30 20.00 -14.78
N PHE A 112 -20.38 20.09 -13.82
CA PHE A 112 -19.75 21.36 -13.47
C PHE A 112 -18.94 21.95 -14.64
N HIS A 113 -18.21 21.12 -15.38
CA HIS A 113 -17.46 21.55 -16.56
C HIS A 113 -18.39 22.15 -17.62
N LEU A 114 -19.51 21.47 -17.92
CA LEU A 114 -20.49 21.96 -18.87
C LEU A 114 -21.09 23.32 -18.44
N ILE A 115 -21.54 23.42 -17.18
CA ILE A 115 -22.10 24.67 -16.64
C ILE A 115 -21.08 25.81 -16.73
N SER A 116 -19.82 25.54 -16.38
CA SER A 116 -18.75 26.52 -16.41
C SER A 116 -18.52 27.11 -17.80
N TRP A 117 -18.34 26.27 -18.82
CA TRP A 117 -18.02 26.74 -20.17
C TRP A 117 -19.22 27.36 -20.89
N LEU A 118 -20.44 26.87 -20.63
CA LEU A 118 -21.64 27.54 -21.10
C LEU A 118 -21.76 28.94 -20.47
N SER A 119 -21.48 29.07 -19.18
CA SER A 119 -21.50 30.38 -18.50
C SER A 119 -20.53 31.36 -19.16
N LEU A 120 -19.29 30.94 -19.46
CA LEU A 120 -18.33 31.79 -20.18
C LEU A 120 -18.80 32.15 -21.59
N GLY A 121 -19.42 31.22 -22.31
CA GLY A 121 -19.92 31.44 -23.67
C GLY A 121 -21.01 32.50 -23.75
N PHE A 122 -21.86 32.59 -22.71
CA PHE A 122 -22.95 33.56 -22.62
C PHE A 122 -22.59 34.87 -21.90
N THR A 123 -21.36 34.99 -21.40
CA THR A 123 -20.84 36.23 -20.81
C THR A 123 -20.85 37.34 -21.86
N ALA A 124 -21.51 38.44 -21.53
CA ALA A 124 -21.65 39.62 -22.36
C ALA A 124 -21.89 40.84 -21.45
N PRO A 125 -21.73 42.08 -21.94
CA PRO A 125 -22.02 43.27 -21.18
C PRO A 125 -23.41 43.23 -20.54
N GLY A 126 -23.50 43.49 -19.23
CA GLY A 126 -24.74 43.38 -18.45
C GLY A 126 -25.06 41.97 -17.92
N ARG A 127 -24.33 40.94 -18.35
CA ARG A 127 -24.33 39.57 -17.80
C ARG A 127 -22.94 39.15 -17.30
N ASP A 128 -22.14 40.12 -16.89
CA ASP A 128 -20.74 39.92 -16.48
C ASP A 128 -20.59 38.98 -15.27
N TRP A 129 -21.63 38.88 -14.43
CA TRP A 129 -21.68 37.95 -13.29
C TRP A 129 -21.55 36.47 -13.68
N LEU A 130 -21.85 36.10 -14.94
CA LEU A 130 -21.63 34.75 -15.47
C LEU A 130 -20.15 34.35 -15.46
N LEU A 131 -19.24 35.33 -15.47
CA LEU A 131 -17.81 35.08 -15.34
C LEU A 131 -17.46 34.48 -13.96
N LEU A 132 -18.16 34.88 -12.90
CA LEU A 132 -17.97 34.31 -11.55
C LEU A 132 -18.47 32.86 -11.50
N PHE A 133 -19.60 32.58 -12.16
CA PHE A 133 -20.12 31.21 -12.29
C PHE A 133 -19.11 30.34 -13.04
N HIS A 134 -18.54 30.85 -14.13
CA HIS A 134 -17.51 30.16 -14.88
C HIS A 134 -16.33 29.74 -13.98
N THR A 135 -15.73 30.67 -13.22
CA THR A 135 -14.54 30.36 -12.40
C THR A 135 -14.86 29.39 -11.26
N VAL A 136 -16.01 29.52 -10.59
CA VAL A 136 -16.41 28.61 -9.50
C VAL A 136 -16.63 27.18 -10.01
N PHE A 137 -17.45 27.02 -11.06
CA PHE A 137 -17.76 25.70 -11.60
C PHE A 137 -16.56 25.07 -12.31
N LEU A 138 -15.69 25.86 -12.93
CA LEU A 138 -14.44 25.35 -13.52
C LEU A 138 -13.55 24.73 -12.44
N SER A 139 -13.42 25.41 -11.31
CA SER A 139 -12.61 24.95 -10.20
C SER A 139 -13.16 23.66 -9.58
N LEU A 140 -14.47 23.60 -9.35
CA LEU A 140 -15.12 22.39 -8.85
C LEU A 140 -14.96 21.22 -9.83
N ALA A 141 -15.15 21.46 -11.13
CA ALA A 141 -14.91 20.45 -12.17
C ALA A 141 -13.45 19.97 -12.16
N GLY A 142 -12.50 20.90 -11.99
CA GLY A 142 -11.07 20.60 -11.98
C GLY A 142 -10.64 19.71 -10.82
N ILE A 143 -11.00 20.07 -9.58
CA ILE A 143 -10.65 19.27 -8.40
C ILE A 143 -11.37 17.91 -8.38
N CYS A 144 -12.64 17.83 -8.83
CA CYS A 144 -13.36 16.57 -8.97
C CYS A 144 -12.66 15.64 -9.97
N THR A 145 -12.28 16.18 -11.14
CA THR A 145 -11.54 15.43 -12.17
C THR A 145 -10.22 14.92 -11.58
N LEU A 146 -9.45 15.79 -10.93
CA LEU A 146 -8.15 15.43 -10.37
C LEU A 146 -8.23 14.30 -9.33
N LEU A 147 -9.10 14.43 -8.33
CA LEU A 147 -9.20 13.44 -7.25
C LEU A 147 -9.72 12.08 -7.75
N SER A 148 -10.65 12.09 -8.71
CA SER A 148 -11.13 10.86 -9.35
C SER A 148 -10.01 10.13 -10.12
N SER A 149 -9.11 10.88 -10.76
CA SER A 149 -7.98 10.35 -11.52
C SER A 149 -6.93 9.68 -10.64
N PHE A 150 -6.67 10.21 -9.43
CA PHE A 150 -5.67 9.62 -8.54
C PHE A 150 -6.06 8.24 -8.00
N THR A 151 -7.34 7.95 -7.82
CA THR A 151 -7.80 6.61 -7.43
C THR A 151 -7.38 5.55 -8.46
N ILE A 152 -7.26 5.94 -9.73
CA ILE A 152 -6.88 5.04 -10.82
C ILE A 152 -5.38 4.69 -10.75
N SER A 153 -4.54 5.57 -10.18
CA SER A 153 -3.11 5.28 -9.97
C SER A 153 -2.90 4.05 -9.07
N ALA A 154 -3.85 3.75 -8.17
CA ALA A 154 -3.82 2.58 -7.30
C ALA A 154 -3.82 1.24 -8.04
N HIS A 155 -4.30 1.19 -9.29
CA HIS A 155 -4.32 -0.03 -10.10
C HIS A 155 -2.98 -0.37 -10.77
N PHE A 156 -2.02 0.55 -10.71
CA PHE A 156 -0.65 0.34 -11.18
C PHE A 156 0.21 -0.09 -9.99
N THR A 157 0.34 -1.40 -9.78
CA THR A 157 1.17 -1.95 -8.70
C THR A 157 2.66 -1.69 -8.93
N LYS A 158 3.07 -1.67 -10.20
CA LYS A 158 4.40 -1.27 -10.66
C LYS A 158 4.32 0.16 -11.20
N ASN A 159 5.26 1.01 -10.78
CA ASN A 159 5.37 2.41 -11.20
C ASN A 159 4.21 3.32 -10.76
N ARG A 160 3.65 3.09 -9.57
CA ARG A 160 2.55 3.90 -9.02
C ARG A 160 2.95 5.38 -8.85
N GLY A 161 4.19 5.65 -8.46
CA GLY A 161 4.72 7.00 -8.32
C GLY A 161 4.76 7.73 -9.65
N LEU A 162 5.23 7.08 -10.71
CA LEU A 162 5.25 7.58 -12.07
C LEU A 162 3.86 7.93 -12.60
N VAL A 163 2.89 7.02 -12.45
CA VAL A 163 1.52 7.26 -12.92
C VAL A 163 0.88 8.44 -12.18
N THR A 164 1.08 8.50 -10.86
CA THR A 164 0.59 9.63 -10.05
C THR A 164 1.22 10.94 -10.51
N ALA A 165 2.53 10.95 -10.72
CA ALA A 165 3.24 12.15 -11.15
C ALA A 165 2.86 12.60 -12.57
N LEU A 166 2.56 11.66 -13.49
CA LEU A 166 2.02 12.00 -14.81
C LEU A 166 0.68 12.74 -14.71
N ILE A 167 -0.22 12.29 -13.83
CA ILE A 167 -1.52 12.94 -13.58
C ILE A 167 -1.30 14.36 -13.03
N SER A 168 -0.39 14.52 -12.08
CA SER A 168 0.02 15.84 -11.55
C SER A 168 0.60 16.75 -12.63
N GLY A 169 1.44 16.21 -13.51
CA GLY A 169 2.03 16.96 -14.62
C GLY A 169 0.98 17.43 -15.64
N ALA A 170 -0.01 16.57 -15.93
CA ALA A 170 -1.15 16.93 -16.76
C ALA A 170 -1.97 18.07 -16.14
N GLN A 171 -2.25 18.01 -14.84
CA GLN A 171 -2.90 19.11 -14.11
C GLN A 171 -2.10 20.41 -14.21
N LEU A 172 -0.79 20.38 -13.94
CA LEU A 172 0.04 21.60 -13.90
C LEU A 172 0.17 22.29 -15.27
N SER A 173 0.10 21.52 -16.35
CA SER A 173 0.21 22.02 -17.72
C SER A 173 -1.10 22.53 -18.32
N GLY A 174 -2.25 22.20 -17.72
CA GLY A 174 -3.56 22.65 -18.21
C GLY A 174 -3.78 24.17 -18.15
N SER A 175 -2.95 24.92 -17.42
CA SER A 175 -3.01 26.39 -17.38
C SER A 175 -2.67 27.06 -18.72
N ILE A 176 -2.09 26.34 -19.67
CA ILE A 176 -1.72 26.89 -20.99
C ILE A 176 -2.93 27.31 -21.83
N TRP A 177 -4.10 26.68 -21.65
CA TRP A 177 -5.20 26.79 -22.61
C TRP A 177 -5.74 28.22 -22.76
N TYR A 178 -5.83 29.00 -21.67
CA TYR A 178 -6.23 30.40 -21.77
C TYR A 178 -5.20 31.29 -22.46
N ALA A 179 -3.90 30.97 -22.36
CA ALA A 179 -2.87 31.66 -23.12
C ALA A 179 -2.97 31.32 -24.63
N ILE A 180 -3.34 30.08 -24.97
CA ILE A 180 -3.67 29.72 -26.36
C ILE A 180 -4.90 30.50 -26.85
N PHE A 181 -5.94 30.61 -26.03
CA PHE A 181 -7.15 31.36 -26.40
C PHE A 181 -6.86 32.82 -26.63
N GLU A 182 -6.03 33.44 -25.78
CA GLU A 182 -5.55 34.80 -25.96
C GLU A 182 -4.91 34.98 -27.34
N ILE A 183 -4.00 34.07 -27.76
CA ILE A 183 -3.37 34.13 -29.09
C ILE A 183 -4.40 33.97 -30.22
N LEU A 184 -5.32 33.01 -30.09
CA LEU A 184 -6.31 32.73 -31.13
C LEU A 184 -7.28 33.90 -31.32
N ILE A 185 -7.68 34.53 -30.22
CA ILE A 185 -8.56 35.71 -30.24
C ILE A 185 -7.78 36.94 -30.70
N ALA A 186 -6.51 37.10 -30.31
CA ALA A 186 -5.68 38.22 -30.75
C ALA A 186 -5.40 38.22 -32.26
N ARG A 187 -5.49 37.04 -32.91
CA ARG A 187 -5.35 36.88 -34.37
C ARG A 187 -6.71 36.79 -35.10
N ASP A 188 -7.82 37.08 -34.41
CA ASP A 188 -9.19 37.03 -34.94
C ASP A 188 -9.59 35.68 -35.56
N TYR A 189 -8.95 34.57 -35.17
CA TYR A 189 -9.32 33.24 -35.66
C TYR A 189 -10.62 32.71 -35.03
N PHE A 190 -10.85 33.03 -33.76
CA PHE A 190 -12.02 32.59 -33.01
C PHE A 190 -12.48 33.66 -32.02
N SER A 191 -13.78 33.73 -31.74
CA SER A 191 -14.32 34.54 -30.65
C SER A 191 -14.29 33.80 -29.31
N LEU A 192 -14.31 34.54 -28.20
CA LEU A 192 -14.36 33.98 -26.84
C LEU A 192 -15.51 32.99 -26.66
N SER A 193 -16.72 33.34 -27.12
CA SER A 193 -17.88 32.45 -27.05
C SER A 193 -17.69 31.18 -27.88
N THR A 194 -17.09 31.27 -29.06
CA THR A 194 -16.81 30.09 -29.91
C THR A 194 -15.88 29.12 -29.21
N LEU A 195 -14.77 29.62 -28.64
CA LEU A 195 -13.84 28.79 -27.88
C LEU A 195 -14.51 28.17 -26.64
N ALA A 196 -15.37 28.92 -25.96
CA ALA A 196 -16.12 28.40 -24.82
C ALA A 196 -17.09 27.27 -25.22
N PHE A 197 -17.81 27.40 -26.34
CA PHE A 197 -18.68 26.34 -26.85
C PHE A 197 -17.89 25.11 -27.30
N ILE A 198 -16.74 25.30 -27.96
CA ILE A 198 -15.82 24.19 -28.29
C ILE A 198 -15.42 23.47 -27.01
N TRP A 199 -15.04 24.19 -25.96
CA TRP A 199 -14.65 23.55 -24.71
C TRP A 199 -15.81 22.83 -23.99
N SER A 200 -17.02 23.39 -24.08
CA SER A 200 -18.21 22.75 -23.55
C SER A 200 -18.49 21.39 -24.21
N SER A 201 -18.11 21.22 -25.48
CA SER A 201 -18.27 19.96 -26.22
C SER A 201 -17.36 18.84 -25.69
N PHE A 202 -16.22 19.16 -25.08
CA PHE A 202 -15.36 18.15 -24.44
C PHE A 202 -16.05 17.44 -23.27
N SER A 203 -17.07 18.06 -22.65
CA SER A 203 -17.91 17.40 -21.65
C SER A 203 -18.57 16.12 -22.18
N LEU A 204 -18.96 16.09 -23.46
CA LEU A 204 -19.53 14.89 -24.10
C LEU A 204 -18.49 13.78 -24.29
N LEU A 205 -17.26 14.17 -24.64
CA LEU A 205 -16.14 13.22 -24.77
C LEU A 205 -15.76 12.62 -23.42
N MET A 206 -15.76 13.43 -22.36
CA MET A 206 -15.57 12.97 -20.98
C MET A 206 -16.71 12.05 -20.53
N LEU A 207 -17.94 12.31 -20.96
CA LEU A 207 -19.08 11.44 -20.66
C LEU A 207 -18.87 10.06 -21.26
N GLY A 208 -18.47 9.94 -22.53
CA GLY A 208 -18.15 8.65 -23.14
C GLY A 208 -17.07 7.89 -22.35
N SER A 209 -16.01 8.59 -21.94
CA SER A 209 -14.90 7.99 -21.18
C SER A 209 -15.32 7.46 -19.80
N ALA A 210 -16.23 8.15 -19.13
CA ALA A 210 -16.71 7.79 -17.79
C ALA A 210 -17.47 6.45 -17.78
N PHE A 211 -17.99 6.02 -18.93
CA PHE A 211 -18.68 4.74 -19.08
C PHE A 211 -17.78 3.66 -19.70
N VAL A 212 -16.83 4.03 -20.57
CA VAL A 212 -15.96 3.08 -21.28
C VAL A 212 -14.77 2.61 -20.45
N PHE A 213 -14.11 3.52 -19.72
CA PHE A 213 -12.88 3.20 -18.98
C PHE A 213 -13.12 2.96 -17.50
N LEU A 214 -14.25 3.40 -16.98
CA LEU A 214 -14.67 3.25 -15.58
C LEU A 214 -15.86 2.28 -15.49
N ASP A 215 -15.60 0.97 -15.55
CA ASP A 215 -16.51 -0.10 -15.09
C ASP A 215 -17.23 0.22 -13.76
N TRP A 216 -18.46 -0.28 -13.61
CA TRP A 216 -19.24 -0.18 -12.36
C TRP A 216 -18.53 -0.79 -11.13
N ARG A 217 -17.52 -1.64 -11.37
CA ARG A 217 -16.66 -2.27 -10.35
C ARG A 217 -15.51 -1.40 -9.87
N PHE A 218 -15.38 -0.15 -10.34
CA PHE A 218 -14.44 0.83 -9.78
C PHE A 218 -14.99 1.52 -8.52
N ALA A 219 -16.22 1.19 -8.08
CA ALA A 219 -16.59 1.32 -6.68
C ALA A 219 -15.65 0.46 -5.83
N CYS A 220 -15.35 0.92 -4.61
CA CYS A 220 -14.53 0.25 -3.59
C CYS A 220 -14.45 -1.26 -3.74
N ILE A 221 -13.24 -1.81 -3.51
CA ILE A 221 -12.99 -3.19 -3.06
C ILE A 221 -14.31 -3.89 -2.73
N ASP A 222 -14.76 -4.71 -3.68
CA ASP A 222 -15.91 -5.61 -3.65
C ASP A 222 -17.01 -5.31 -2.61
N THR A 223 -18.07 -4.61 -3.01
CA THR A 223 -19.34 -4.63 -2.27
C THR A 223 -20.00 -6.02 -2.22
N ASN A 224 -19.49 -7.03 -2.93
CA ASN A 224 -19.89 -8.42 -2.68
C ASN A 224 -19.35 -8.98 -1.36
N LEU A 225 -18.42 -8.29 -0.68
CA LEU A 225 -18.12 -8.53 0.73
C LEU A 225 -19.20 -7.94 1.65
N LYS A 226 -19.96 -6.92 1.23
CA LYS A 226 -21.07 -6.36 2.03
C LYS A 226 -22.35 -7.19 1.98
N THR A 227 -22.52 -8.02 0.95
CA THR A 227 -23.69 -8.92 0.86
C THR A 227 -23.44 -10.32 1.41
N LYS A 228 -22.22 -10.61 1.88
CA LYS A 228 -21.87 -11.86 2.60
C LYS A 228 -21.26 -11.68 3.99
N ALA A 229 -20.96 -10.45 4.41
CA ALA A 229 -20.51 -10.17 5.77
C ALA A 229 -21.71 -9.98 6.70
N THR A 230 -21.86 -10.87 7.68
CA THR A 230 -22.77 -10.68 8.82
C THR A 230 -22.43 -9.38 9.55
N LYS A 231 -23.44 -8.75 10.17
CA LYS A 231 -23.34 -7.46 10.88
C LYS A 231 -22.21 -7.39 11.92
N GLU A 232 -21.69 -8.52 12.39
CA GLU A 232 -20.56 -8.60 13.33
C GLU A 232 -19.18 -8.48 12.67
N GLU A 233 -18.96 -8.95 11.44
CA GLU A 233 -17.68 -8.77 10.71
C GLU A 233 -17.42 -7.30 10.36
N ILE A 234 -18.48 -6.52 10.16
CA ILE A 234 -18.40 -5.06 9.92
C ILE A 234 -17.94 -4.32 11.19
N LYS A 235 -18.18 -4.88 12.39
CA LYS A 235 -17.76 -4.29 13.67
C LYS A 235 -16.27 -4.50 13.96
N THR A 236 -15.69 -5.62 13.55
CA THR A 236 -14.25 -5.94 13.74
C THR A 236 -13.35 -5.32 12.66
N ILE A 237 -13.78 -5.28 11.39
CA ILE A 237 -13.02 -4.62 10.29
C ILE A 237 -12.91 -3.10 10.51
N ASN A 238 -13.92 -2.46 11.11
CA ASN A 238 -13.91 -1.04 11.41
C ASN A 238 -13.04 -0.64 12.63
N SER A 239 -12.46 -1.59 13.37
CA SER A 239 -11.68 -1.26 14.57
C SER A 239 -10.19 -1.01 14.30
N GLN A 240 -9.65 -1.44 13.14
CA GLN A 240 -8.19 -1.41 12.92
C GLN A 240 -7.67 -0.43 11.87
N ASP A 241 -8.39 0.04 10.85
CA ASP A 241 -7.85 1.05 9.91
C ASP A 241 -8.83 2.22 9.73
N THR A 242 -8.73 3.19 10.65
CA THR A 242 -9.54 4.42 10.58
C THR A 242 -8.79 5.51 9.82
N LEU A 243 -9.52 6.29 9.01
CA LEU A 243 -9.01 7.50 8.36
C LEU A 243 -8.28 8.42 9.36
N ALA A 244 -8.81 8.53 10.59
CA ALA A 244 -8.22 9.29 11.69
C ALA A 244 -6.78 8.86 12.05
N ARG A 245 -6.45 7.57 11.96
CA ARG A 245 -5.08 7.07 12.22
C ARG A 245 -4.11 7.49 11.12
N HIS A 246 -4.55 7.55 9.87
CA HIS A 246 -3.71 8.01 8.77
C HIS A 246 -3.55 9.53 8.78
N LEU A 247 -4.59 10.28 9.14
CA LEU A 247 -4.53 11.74 9.30
C LEU A 247 -3.64 12.17 10.47
N THR A 248 -3.59 11.39 11.55
CA THR A 248 -2.71 11.64 12.71
C THR A 248 -1.33 11.03 12.55
N ASN A 249 -1.04 10.36 11.43
CA ASN A 249 0.29 9.82 11.17
C ASN A 249 1.29 10.98 11.08
N PRO A 250 2.37 10.98 11.89
CA PRO A 250 3.32 12.09 11.93
C PRO A 250 3.92 12.37 10.56
N LEU A 251 4.14 11.34 9.73
CA LEU A 251 4.63 11.52 8.36
C LEU A 251 3.62 12.30 7.49
N PHE A 252 2.33 11.96 7.58
CA PHE A 252 1.29 12.62 6.79
C PHE A 252 1.16 14.09 7.17
N VAL A 253 1.06 14.36 8.48
CA VAL A 253 0.93 15.72 9.03
C VAL A 253 2.10 16.57 8.57
N VAL A 254 3.30 16.04 8.74
CA VAL A 254 4.53 16.75 8.48
C VAL A 254 4.70 17.03 6.97
N VAL A 255 4.44 16.05 6.10
CA VAL A 255 4.47 16.27 4.64
C VAL A 255 3.43 17.29 4.22
N THR A 256 2.22 17.20 4.77
CA THR A 256 1.12 18.11 4.43
C THR A 256 1.44 19.54 4.85
N LEU A 257 2.01 19.75 6.04
CA LEU A 257 2.46 21.06 6.50
C LEU A 257 3.63 21.58 5.66
N PHE A 258 4.63 20.75 5.38
CA PHE A 258 5.77 21.11 4.52
C PHE A 258 5.31 21.56 3.13
N LEU A 259 4.43 20.78 2.50
CA LEU A 259 3.82 21.14 1.22
C LEU A 259 3.07 22.46 1.32
N SER A 260 2.18 22.59 2.30
CA SER A 260 1.31 23.77 2.41
C SER A 260 2.10 25.06 2.64
N CYS A 261 3.14 25.00 3.48
CA CYS A 261 4.04 26.14 3.74
C CYS A 261 4.91 26.50 2.53
N LEU A 262 5.46 25.52 1.80
CA LEU A 262 6.25 25.83 0.60
C LEU A 262 5.37 26.24 -0.59
N LEU A 263 4.12 25.76 -0.64
CA LEU A 263 3.15 26.20 -1.64
C LEU A 263 2.77 27.68 -1.43
N LEU A 264 2.90 28.21 -0.21
CA LEU A 264 2.76 29.65 0.06
C LEU A 264 3.76 30.45 -0.78
N THR A 265 5.04 30.06 -0.79
CA THR A 265 6.10 30.73 -1.57
C THR A 265 5.81 30.68 -3.07
N ILE A 266 5.29 29.55 -3.54
CA ILE A 266 4.96 29.31 -4.94
C ILE A 266 3.69 30.04 -5.37
N SER A 267 2.75 30.26 -4.46
CA SER A 267 1.51 31.02 -4.70
C SER A 267 1.73 32.52 -4.53
N PHE A 268 2.73 32.93 -3.76
CA PHE A 268 3.04 34.34 -3.52
C PHE A 268 3.62 35.02 -4.77
N LEU A 269 4.58 34.39 -5.45
CA LEU A 269 5.24 34.98 -6.63
C LEU A 269 4.26 35.35 -7.76
N PRO A 270 3.36 34.47 -8.23
CA PRO A 270 2.44 34.77 -9.33
C PRO A 270 1.49 35.94 -9.03
N VAL A 271 1.13 36.15 -7.75
CA VAL A 271 0.20 37.23 -7.36
C VAL A 271 0.84 38.60 -7.46
N ILE A 272 2.13 38.72 -7.13
CA ILE A 272 2.87 39.99 -7.23
C ILE A 272 3.68 40.11 -8.53
N TRP A 273 3.75 39.05 -9.33
CA TRP A 273 4.54 38.96 -10.55
C TRP A 273 4.25 40.12 -11.50
N PHE A 274 2.96 40.36 -11.79
CA PHE A 274 2.54 41.42 -12.70
C PHE A 274 2.99 42.80 -12.22
N GLN A 275 2.74 43.13 -10.94
CA GLN A 275 3.12 44.40 -10.36
C GLN A 275 4.64 44.58 -10.30
N TRP A 276 5.37 43.50 -10.01
CA TRP A 276 6.82 43.51 -9.94
C TRP A 276 7.45 43.76 -11.33
N ILE A 277 6.95 43.08 -12.36
CA ILE A 277 7.38 43.33 -13.74
C ILE A 277 6.98 44.73 -14.19
N MET A 278 5.76 45.20 -13.91
CA MET A 278 5.34 46.57 -14.22
C MET A 278 6.33 47.60 -13.67
N ASN A 279 6.73 47.44 -12.40
CA ASN A 279 7.72 48.32 -11.79
C ASN A 279 9.10 48.22 -12.48
N LEU A 280 9.54 47.01 -12.84
CA LEU A 280 10.83 46.78 -13.53
C LEU A 280 10.86 47.28 -14.97
N THR A 281 9.72 47.29 -15.67
CA THR A 281 9.59 47.74 -17.05
C THR A 281 9.18 49.21 -17.17
N GLY A 282 9.22 49.97 -16.07
CA GLY A 282 8.85 51.39 -16.06
C GLY A 282 7.38 51.64 -16.42
N ASN A 283 6.48 50.77 -15.93
CA ASN A 283 5.04 50.77 -16.22
C ASN A 283 4.66 50.57 -17.70
N ASN A 284 5.56 50.01 -18.52
CA ASN A 284 5.21 49.59 -19.86
C ASN A 284 4.33 48.32 -19.84
N LEU A 285 3.04 48.51 -20.12
CA LEU A 285 2.02 47.46 -20.10
C LEU A 285 2.26 46.38 -21.17
N GLU A 286 2.71 46.77 -22.37
CA GLU A 286 2.96 45.83 -23.47
C GLU A 286 4.11 44.87 -23.14
N LEU A 287 5.21 45.43 -22.60
CA LEU A 287 6.36 44.65 -22.19
C LEU A 287 6.02 43.73 -20.99
N THR A 288 5.22 44.23 -20.04
CA THR A 288 4.73 43.45 -18.90
C THR A 288 3.86 42.28 -19.32
N ASN A 289 2.95 42.49 -20.27
CA ASN A 289 2.09 41.45 -20.79
C ASN A 289 2.93 40.34 -21.47
N ARG A 290 3.99 40.71 -22.21
CA ARG A 290 4.91 39.75 -22.84
C ARG A 290 5.64 38.86 -21.82
N TYR A 291 6.10 39.41 -20.70
CA TYR A 291 6.73 38.64 -19.63
C TYR A 291 5.73 37.81 -18.81
N THR A 292 4.52 38.32 -18.60
CA THR A 292 3.43 37.59 -17.92
C THR A 292 2.96 36.40 -18.76
N PHE A 293 2.91 36.56 -20.07
CA PHE A 293 2.62 35.49 -21.01
C PHE A 293 3.67 34.36 -20.97
N PHE A 294 4.95 34.69 -20.77
CA PHE A 294 6.01 33.70 -20.62
C PHE A 294 5.78 32.78 -19.42
N TYR A 295 5.26 33.31 -18.30
CA TYR A 295 4.88 32.50 -17.14
C TYR A 295 3.80 31.46 -17.51
N SER A 296 2.76 31.84 -18.26
CA SER A 296 1.70 30.91 -18.69
C SER A 296 2.24 29.78 -19.58
N ILE A 297 3.10 30.10 -20.57
CA ILE A 297 3.73 29.08 -21.44
C ILE A 297 4.64 28.14 -20.65
N SER A 298 5.36 28.67 -19.67
CA SER A 298 6.34 27.92 -18.90
C SER A 298 5.73 26.77 -18.08
N SER A 299 4.41 26.78 -17.88
CA SER A 299 3.67 25.69 -17.22
C SER A 299 3.67 24.37 -18.01
N ILE A 300 3.96 24.39 -19.31
CA ILE A 300 4.06 23.19 -20.16
C ILE A 300 5.17 22.24 -19.67
N PHE A 301 6.26 22.79 -19.13
CA PHE A 301 7.39 22.00 -18.63
C PHE A 301 6.98 21.06 -17.48
N GLY A 302 5.82 21.27 -16.85
CA GLY A 302 5.23 20.32 -15.91
C GLY A 302 5.05 18.91 -16.47
N ILE A 303 4.76 18.77 -17.77
CA ILE A 303 4.61 17.46 -18.45
C ILE A 303 5.96 16.72 -18.52
N ILE A 304 7.07 17.44 -18.58
CA ILE A 304 8.41 16.86 -18.71
C ILE A 304 9.02 16.60 -17.32
N ILE A 305 8.84 17.52 -16.39
CA ILE A 305 9.45 17.45 -15.06
C ILE A 305 8.71 16.44 -14.16
N ALA A 306 7.38 16.35 -14.24
CA ALA A 306 6.62 15.48 -13.36
C ALA A 306 6.95 13.97 -13.54
N PRO A 307 7.10 13.42 -14.76
CA PRO A 307 7.56 12.04 -14.95
C PRO A 307 8.91 11.76 -14.30
N LEU A 308 9.86 12.70 -14.36
CA LEU A 308 11.16 12.55 -13.70
C LEU A 308 10.99 12.42 -12.18
N CYS A 309 10.08 13.19 -11.59
CA CYS A 309 9.74 13.09 -10.16
C CYS A 309 9.23 11.68 -9.83
N GLY A 310 8.28 11.19 -10.61
CA GLY A 310 7.70 9.87 -10.40
C GLY A 310 8.70 8.72 -10.59
N LEU A 311 9.62 8.85 -11.56
CA LEU A 311 10.74 7.93 -11.74
C LEU A 311 11.68 7.93 -10.53
N ILE A 312 11.99 9.09 -9.95
CA ILE A 312 12.81 9.19 -8.73
C ILE A 312 12.10 8.50 -7.56
N VAL A 313 10.80 8.70 -7.39
CA VAL A 313 10.00 8.03 -6.35
C VAL A 313 10.03 6.50 -6.51
N ASP A 314 9.89 6.02 -7.74
CA ASP A 314 9.88 4.59 -8.06
C ASP A 314 11.29 3.97 -8.21
N PHE A 315 12.36 4.79 -8.24
CA PHE A 315 13.73 4.34 -8.44
C PHE A 315 14.21 3.43 -7.29
N LYS A 316 14.51 2.16 -7.60
CA LYS A 316 14.86 1.13 -6.60
C LYS A 316 13.80 0.96 -5.49
N ALA A 317 12.57 1.41 -5.73
CA ALA A 317 11.45 1.31 -4.78
C ALA A 317 11.06 -0.13 -4.44
N SER A 318 11.45 -1.10 -5.27
CA SER A 318 11.36 -2.54 -5.00
C SER A 318 12.21 -3.00 -3.82
N ARG A 319 13.16 -2.18 -3.34
CA ARG A 319 14.03 -2.48 -2.17
C ARG A 319 13.42 -2.14 -0.81
N GLY A 320 12.15 -1.73 -0.77
CA GLY A 320 11.37 -1.54 0.47
C GLY A 320 11.09 -0.08 0.86
N TYR A 321 10.30 0.08 1.93
CA TYR A 321 9.74 1.36 2.41
C TYR A 321 10.80 2.44 2.70
N THR A 322 11.95 2.06 3.26
CA THR A 322 13.04 3.01 3.61
C THR A 322 13.66 3.69 2.39
N GLN A 323 13.78 2.98 1.26
CA GLN A 323 14.37 3.56 0.04
C GLN A 323 13.42 4.57 -0.61
N LYS A 324 12.10 4.29 -0.60
CA LYS A 324 11.08 5.25 -1.06
C LYS A 324 11.14 6.54 -0.24
N MET A 325 11.24 6.43 1.08
CA MET A 325 11.36 7.61 1.95
C MET A 325 12.62 8.42 1.65
N LEU A 326 13.75 7.77 1.38
CA LEU A 326 14.98 8.46 1.01
C LEU A 326 14.82 9.24 -0.30
N ASN A 327 14.29 8.60 -1.34
CA ASN A 327 14.10 9.24 -2.64
C ASN A 327 13.16 10.46 -2.54
N ILE A 328 12.13 10.36 -1.71
CA ILE A 328 11.17 11.45 -1.47
C ILE A 328 11.80 12.57 -0.65
N SER A 329 12.64 12.24 0.34
CA SER A 329 13.41 13.23 1.09
C SER A 329 14.34 14.03 0.17
N ILE A 330 14.99 13.37 -0.79
CA ILE A 330 15.82 14.04 -1.79
C ILE A 330 14.98 15.02 -2.61
N LEU A 331 13.80 14.60 -3.06
CA LEU A 331 12.88 15.44 -3.83
C LEU A 331 12.41 16.68 -3.04
N GLN A 332 12.06 16.49 -1.76
CA GLN A 332 11.67 17.56 -0.86
C GLN A 332 12.83 18.53 -0.57
N THR A 333 14.05 18.01 -0.41
CA THR A 333 15.25 18.85 -0.24
C THR A 333 15.53 19.70 -1.48
N LEU A 334 15.48 19.12 -2.68
CA LEU A 334 15.66 19.87 -3.93
C LEU A 334 14.61 20.97 -4.08
N THR A 335 13.37 20.66 -3.71
CA THR A 335 12.27 21.62 -3.74
C THR A 335 12.50 22.78 -2.78
N TRP A 336 12.91 22.48 -1.55
CA TRP A 336 13.23 23.48 -0.52
C TRP A 336 14.37 24.41 -0.96
N ILE A 337 15.47 23.85 -1.49
CA ILE A 337 16.59 24.62 -2.04
C ILE A 337 16.08 25.58 -3.11
N GLY A 338 15.25 25.08 -4.03
CA GLY A 338 14.67 25.92 -5.07
C GLY A 338 13.74 27.01 -4.52
N SER A 339 12.92 26.74 -3.50
CA SER A 339 12.09 27.76 -2.85
C SER A 339 12.92 28.85 -2.14
N VAL A 340 14.03 28.48 -1.50
CA VAL A 340 14.96 29.45 -0.89
C VAL A 340 15.66 30.29 -1.96
N ALA A 341 16.17 29.64 -3.01
CA ALA A 341 16.78 30.32 -4.15
C ALA A 341 15.79 31.29 -4.81
N LEU A 342 14.52 30.89 -4.94
CA LEU A 342 13.46 31.73 -5.47
C LEU A 342 13.30 33.02 -4.68
N CYS A 343 13.19 32.93 -3.34
CA CYS A 343 13.08 34.09 -2.48
C CYS A 343 14.30 35.03 -2.62
N ILE A 344 15.51 34.48 -2.66
CA ILE A 344 16.75 35.27 -2.80
C ILE A 344 16.77 36.01 -4.15
N VAL A 345 16.43 35.31 -5.24
CA VAL A 345 16.39 35.92 -6.58
C VAL A 345 15.29 36.98 -6.65
N CYS A 346 14.13 36.77 -6.03
CA CYS A 346 13.04 37.76 -6.03
C CYS A 346 13.35 39.02 -5.20
N MET A 347 14.31 38.97 -4.28
CA MET A 347 14.82 40.17 -3.60
C MET A 347 15.72 41.02 -4.50
N GLN A 348 16.21 40.47 -5.62
CA GLN A 348 17.01 41.21 -6.59
C GLN A 348 16.08 42.00 -7.52
N ASN A 349 16.21 43.33 -7.53
CA ASN A 349 15.36 44.19 -8.35
C ASN A 349 15.87 44.29 -9.81
N SER A 350 15.88 43.17 -10.54
CA SER A 350 16.36 43.10 -11.92
C SER A 350 15.47 42.21 -12.80
N ILE A 351 15.32 42.59 -14.07
CA ILE A 351 14.55 41.81 -15.06
C ILE A 351 15.15 40.42 -15.30
N VAL A 352 16.47 40.29 -15.22
CA VAL A 352 17.18 38.99 -15.36
C VAL A 352 16.86 38.08 -14.17
N ALA A 353 16.78 38.67 -12.97
CA ALA A 353 16.37 37.96 -11.76
C ALA A 353 14.92 37.50 -11.87
N ALA A 354 14.01 38.33 -12.40
CA ALA A 354 12.63 37.95 -12.60
C ALA A 354 12.49 36.72 -13.53
N VAL A 355 13.17 36.69 -14.69
CA VAL A 355 13.14 35.52 -15.59
C VAL A 355 13.75 34.29 -14.93
N THR A 356 14.85 34.45 -14.17
CA THR A 356 15.48 33.36 -13.42
C THR A 356 14.57 32.80 -12.34
N ALA A 357 13.82 33.66 -11.64
CA ALA A 357 12.82 33.28 -10.65
C ALA A 357 11.71 32.41 -11.25
N LEU A 358 11.25 32.70 -12.46
CA LEU A 358 10.26 31.86 -13.16
C LEU A 358 10.78 30.45 -13.40
N CYS A 359 12.01 30.31 -13.90
CA CYS A 359 12.63 29.01 -14.14
C CYS A 359 12.66 28.18 -12.86
N ILE A 360 13.15 28.76 -11.76
CA ILE A 360 13.21 28.10 -10.46
C ILE A 360 11.81 27.73 -9.95
N LEU A 361 10.84 28.64 -10.08
CA LEU A 361 9.45 28.44 -9.67
C LEU A 361 8.84 27.19 -10.33
N ILE A 362 9.04 27.00 -11.65
CA ILE A 362 8.43 25.88 -12.39
C ILE A 362 8.97 24.54 -11.91
N PHE A 363 10.30 24.44 -11.76
CA PHE A 363 10.94 23.22 -11.25
C PHE A 363 10.48 22.94 -9.83
N SER A 364 10.58 23.91 -8.92
CA SER A 364 10.16 23.75 -7.53
C SER A 364 8.68 23.41 -7.40
N ARG A 365 7.79 24.04 -8.17
CA ARG A 365 6.33 23.76 -8.15
C ARG A 365 6.03 22.34 -8.58
N THR A 366 6.64 21.89 -9.66
CA THR A 366 6.38 20.55 -10.18
C THR A 366 6.90 19.49 -9.23
N LEU A 367 8.12 19.66 -8.70
CA LEU A 367 8.73 18.75 -7.72
C LEU A 367 7.89 18.69 -6.44
N LEU A 368 7.43 19.84 -5.95
CA LEU A 368 6.65 19.95 -4.71
C LEU A 368 5.31 19.21 -4.81
N VAL A 369 4.52 19.54 -5.84
CA VAL A 369 3.14 19.05 -5.98
C VAL A 369 3.14 17.59 -6.42
N ALA A 370 3.85 17.24 -7.51
CA ALA A 370 3.87 15.88 -8.02
C ALA A 370 4.55 14.91 -7.06
N GLY A 371 5.63 15.35 -6.39
CA GLY A 371 6.34 14.56 -5.40
C GLY A 371 5.50 14.22 -4.16
N SER A 372 4.80 15.21 -3.62
CA SER A 372 3.96 15.03 -2.42
C SER A 372 2.74 14.16 -2.71
N GLN A 373 2.10 14.35 -3.88
CA GLN A 373 0.98 13.51 -4.32
C GLN A 373 1.42 12.06 -4.58
N ALA A 374 2.57 11.86 -5.23
CA ALA A 374 3.15 10.54 -5.44
C ALA A 374 3.48 9.84 -4.11
N LEU A 375 4.00 10.57 -3.11
CA LEU A 375 4.20 10.02 -1.76
C LEU A 375 2.88 9.54 -1.16
N ILE A 376 1.85 10.40 -1.12
CA ILE A 376 0.57 10.06 -0.48
C ILE A 376 -0.04 8.83 -1.18
N CYS A 377 -0.07 8.84 -2.51
CA CYS A 377 -0.59 7.71 -3.27
C CYS A 377 0.25 6.44 -3.09
N THR A 378 1.57 6.52 -2.92
CA THR A 378 2.40 5.30 -2.83
C THR A 378 2.53 4.71 -1.43
N VAL A 379 2.37 5.53 -0.39
CA VAL A 379 2.59 5.14 1.02
C VAL A 379 1.30 4.80 1.75
N PHE A 380 0.22 5.51 1.46
CA PHE A 380 -1.06 5.34 2.17
C PHE A 380 -2.00 4.37 1.43
N PRO A 381 -2.92 3.71 2.16
CA PRO A 381 -3.81 2.73 1.58
C PRO A 381 -4.72 3.36 0.51
N PRO A 382 -5.06 2.60 -0.55
CA PRO A 382 -5.78 3.15 -1.69
C PRO A 382 -7.22 3.58 -1.37
N GLN A 383 -7.81 3.03 -0.30
CA GLN A 383 -9.18 3.30 0.14
C GLN A 383 -9.42 4.72 0.69
N PHE A 384 -8.36 5.45 1.05
CA PHE A 384 -8.45 6.79 1.64
C PHE A 384 -7.70 7.85 0.82
N ILE A 385 -7.30 7.55 -0.43
CA ILE A 385 -6.50 8.48 -1.24
C ILE A 385 -7.26 9.79 -1.47
N GLY A 386 -8.56 9.73 -1.77
CA GLY A 386 -9.37 10.91 -2.04
C GLY A 386 -9.37 11.84 -0.83
N SER A 387 -9.67 11.30 0.36
CA SER A 387 -9.71 12.06 1.61
C SER A 387 -8.34 12.61 2.00
N LEU A 388 -7.25 11.83 1.86
CA LEU A 388 -5.90 12.27 2.19
C LEU A 388 -5.42 13.39 1.26
N LEU A 389 -5.62 13.25 -0.05
CA LEU A 389 -5.31 14.31 -1.01
C LEU A 389 -6.24 15.52 -0.86
N GLY A 390 -7.50 15.30 -0.48
CA GLY A 390 -8.46 16.35 -0.19
C GLY A 390 -8.05 17.20 1.02
N VAL A 391 -7.65 16.57 2.12
CA VAL A 391 -7.07 17.26 3.29
C VAL A 391 -5.82 18.04 2.88
N MET A 392 -4.92 17.40 2.12
CA MET A 392 -3.69 18.04 1.65
C MET A 392 -3.97 19.35 0.88
N TRP A 393 -4.88 19.33 -0.11
CA TRP A 393 -5.26 20.51 -0.88
C TRP A 393 -6.02 21.56 -0.05
N THR A 394 -6.88 21.12 0.87
CA THR A 394 -7.62 22.03 1.75
C THR A 394 -6.66 22.78 2.69
N THR A 395 -5.73 22.07 3.33
CA THR A 395 -4.70 22.68 4.19
C THR A 395 -3.81 23.64 3.39
N ALA A 396 -3.40 23.25 2.19
CA ALA A 396 -2.63 24.10 1.31
C ALA A 396 -3.40 25.37 0.90
N GLY A 397 -4.69 25.27 0.63
CA GLY A 397 -5.58 26.40 0.34
C GLY A 397 -5.73 27.36 1.51
N ILE A 398 -5.94 26.84 2.73
CA ILE A 398 -6.06 27.64 3.96
C ILE A 398 -4.78 28.42 4.21
N ILE A 399 -3.62 27.76 4.12
CA ILE A 399 -2.32 28.43 4.31
C ILE A 399 -2.10 29.46 3.20
N SER A 400 -2.40 29.10 1.95
CA SER A 400 -2.28 30.01 0.80
C SER A 400 -3.16 31.26 0.93
N PHE A 401 -4.26 31.23 1.68
CA PHE A 401 -5.07 32.44 1.96
C PHE A 401 -4.28 33.53 2.69
N SER A 402 -3.24 33.13 3.44
CA SER A 402 -2.33 34.06 4.12
C SER A 402 -1.48 34.89 3.15
N THR A 403 -1.35 34.47 1.88
CA THR A 403 -0.65 35.25 0.84
C THR A 403 -1.26 36.64 0.65
N TYR A 404 -2.58 36.80 0.81
CA TYR A 404 -3.25 38.08 0.63
C TYR A 404 -2.71 39.17 1.57
N GLY A 405 -2.48 38.81 2.84
CA GLY A 405 -1.88 39.72 3.82
C GLY A 405 -0.43 40.10 3.45
N LEU A 406 0.35 39.13 2.97
CA LEU A 406 1.73 39.35 2.52
C LEU A 406 1.80 40.26 1.29
N VAL A 407 0.87 40.11 0.35
CA VAL A 407 0.79 40.91 -0.88
C VAL A 407 0.52 42.38 -0.53
N ARG A 408 -0.38 42.65 0.43
CA ARG A 408 -0.64 44.03 0.88
C ARG A 408 0.57 44.68 1.56
N LEU A 409 1.37 43.91 2.31
CA LEU A 409 2.63 44.40 2.88
C LEU A 409 3.65 44.70 1.77
N GLN A 410 3.71 43.86 0.74
CA GLN A 410 4.60 44.01 -0.40
C GLN A 410 4.27 45.22 -1.28
N ALA A 411 2.98 45.53 -1.44
CA ALA A 411 2.50 46.67 -2.23
C ALA A 411 2.98 48.02 -1.67
N ASN A 412 3.39 48.07 -0.39
CA ASN A 412 3.96 49.26 0.19
C ASN A 412 5.46 49.34 -0.16
N PRO A 413 5.92 50.35 -0.94
CA PRO A 413 7.30 50.43 -1.41
C PRO A 413 8.33 50.47 -0.27
N LYS A 414 7.95 51.00 0.90
CA LYS A 414 8.80 51.06 2.10
C LYS A 414 9.05 49.69 2.75
N TYR A 415 8.13 48.75 2.57
CA TYR A 415 8.15 47.40 3.18
C TYR A 415 8.17 46.27 2.14
N SER A 416 8.44 46.58 0.87
CA SER A 416 8.42 45.61 -0.23
C SER A 416 9.36 44.40 -0.03
N TRP A 417 10.52 44.61 0.59
CA TRP A 417 11.48 43.55 0.94
C TRP A 417 11.02 42.68 2.12
N LEU A 418 10.12 43.20 2.97
CA LEU A 418 9.68 42.55 4.21
C LEU A 418 8.79 41.33 3.93
N GLY A 419 7.93 41.38 2.90
CA GLY A 419 7.09 40.24 2.50
C GLY A 419 7.93 39.04 2.08
N TRP A 420 8.92 39.27 1.21
CA TRP A 420 9.90 38.24 0.83
C TRP A 420 10.75 37.76 2.01
N LEU A 421 11.13 38.65 2.94
CA LEU A 421 11.87 38.26 4.13
C LEU A 421 11.06 37.33 5.03
N ILE A 422 9.78 37.62 5.25
CA ILE A 422 8.88 36.77 6.04
C ILE A 422 8.75 35.38 5.38
N VAL A 423 8.53 35.33 4.06
CA VAL A 423 8.44 34.06 3.32
C VAL A 423 9.77 33.30 3.35
N LEU A 424 10.90 34.01 3.25
CA LEU A 424 12.24 33.41 3.37
C LEU A 424 12.46 32.81 4.76
N ILE A 425 12.11 33.51 5.84
CA ILE A 425 12.20 33.01 7.21
C ILE A 425 11.33 31.76 7.37
N LEU A 426 10.09 31.77 6.88
CA LEU A 426 9.21 30.60 6.89
C LEU A 426 9.82 29.41 6.12
N CYS A 427 10.40 29.65 4.94
CA CYS A 427 11.12 28.62 4.18
C CYS A 427 12.30 28.06 4.97
N ILE A 428 13.10 28.90 5.63
CA ILE A 428 14.25 28.48 6.45
C ILE A 428 13.80 27.63 7.65
N ILE A 429 12.74 28.05 8.35
CA ILE A 429 12.16 27.27 9.47
C ILE A 429 11.68 25.90 8.97
N MET A 430 11.06 25.84 7.78
CA MET A 430 10.66 24.56 7.16
C MET A 430 11.85 23.71 6.69
N GLY A 431 13.06 24.27 6.58
CA GLY A 431 14.28 23.49 6.36
C GLY A 431 14.60 22.54 7.52
N GLY A 432 14.17 22.87 8.75
CA GLY A 432 14.30 22.00 9.91
C GLY A 432 13.54 20.67 9.77
N HIS A 433 12.49 20.63 8.95
CA HIS A 433 11.76 19.41 8.65
C HIS A 433 12.62 18.38 7.89
N LEU A 434 13.48 18.84 6.97
CA LEU A 434 14.39 17.95 6.23
C LEU A 434 15.36 17.23 7.17
N ILE A 435 15.75 17.91 8.27
CA ILE A 435 16.57 17.33 9.34
C ILE A 435 15.79 16.23 10.07
N GLN A 436 14.48 16.37 10.26
CA GLN A 436 13.65 15.36 10.93
C GLN A 436 13.46 14.09 10.07
N VAL A 437 13.21 14.22 8.77
CA VAL A 437 13.12 13.04 7.86
C VAL A 437 14.48 12.39 7.69
N TRP A 438 15.54 13.20 7.57
CA TRP A 438 16.92 12.73 7.57
C TRP A 438 17.28 12.04 8.88
N PHE A 439 16.82 12.54 10.03
CA PHE A 439 17.01 11.92 11.34
C PHE A 439 16.25 10.60 11.47
N LEU A 440 15.02 10.50 10.93
CA LEU A 440 14.27 9.23 10.87
C LEU A 440 14.97 8.20 9.97
N TYR A 441 15.52 8.64 8.84
CA TYR A 441 16.35 7.82 7.96
C TYR A 441 17.68 7.41 8.64
N TYR A 442 18.35 8.36 9.30
CA TYR A 442 19.62 8.14 10.00
C TYR A 442 19.42 7.21 11.18
N LYS A 443 18.35 7.38 11.97
CA LYS A 443 17.94 6.48 13.05
C LYS A 443 17.64 5.09 12.51
N SER A 444 16.97 4.95 11.38
CA SER A 444 16.75 3.66 10.71
C SER A 444 18.06 2.98 10.28
N LYS A 445 19.06 3.75 9.81
CA LYS A 445 20.36 3.25 9.34
C LYS A 445 21.36 3.00 10.47
N THR A 446 21.42 3.85 11.49
CA THR A 446 22.23 3.65 12.70
C THR A 446 21.70 2.50 13.54
N THR A 447 20.39 2.25 13.58
CA THR A 447 19.86 1.01 14.18
C THR A 447 20.41 -0.24 13.47
N LYS A 448 20.63 -0.19 12.15
CA LYS A 448 21.28 -1.27 11.38
C LYS A 448 22.80 -1.33 11.56
N LYS A 449 23.47 -0.18 11.68
CA LYS A 449 24.94 -0.06 11.80
C LYS A 449 25.44 -0.31 13.23
N ASN A 450 24.69 0.10 14.25
CA ASN A 450 24.98 -0.19 15.66
C ASN A 450 24.74 -1.69 15.97
N GLN A 451 23.78 -2.33 15.29
CA GLN A 451 23.68 -3.80 15.26
C GLN A 451 24.89 -4.51 14.63
N GLN A 452 25.74 -3.81 13.88
CA GLN A 452 26.99 -4.34 13.29
C GLN A 452 28.26 -3.90 14.03
N LEU A 453 28.21 -2.83 14.84
CA LEU A 453 29.35 -2.31 15.61
C LEU A 453 29.36 -2.82 17.06
N GLU A 454 28.19 -3.07 17.66
CA GLU A 454 28.11 -3.66 19.02
C GLU A 454 28.66 -5.10 19.05
N THR A 455 28.74 -5.80 17.91
CA THR A 455 29.39 -7.11 17.80
C THR A 455 30.93 -7.07 17.91
N SER A 456 31.56 -5.91 18.17
CA SER A 456 33.02 -5.75 18.08
C SER A 456 33.76 -5.17 19.32
N SER A 457 33.06 -4.78 20.40
CA SER A 457 33.74 -4.34 21.64
C SER A 457 33.24 -5.14 22.84
N GLY A 458 34.03 -6.13 23.25
CA GLY A 458 33.73 -7.04 24.35
C GLY A 458 33.98 -6.44 25.74
N VAL A 459 32.97 -6.55 26.61
CA VAL A 459 33.12 -6.43 28.07
C VAL A 459 32.38 -7.60 28.70
N SER A 460 33.09 -8.44 29.47
CA SER A 460 32.54 -9.62 30.16
C SER A 460 32.27 -9.33 31.64
N TRP A 461 31.23 -9.91 32.22
CA TRP A 461 31.08 -10.03 33.69
C TRP A 461 31.13 -11.50 34.11
N SER A 462 31.59 -11.76 35.33
CA SER A 462 31.64 -13.08 35.97
C SER A 462 30.60 -13.22 37.07
N VAL A 463 29.98 -14.40 37.17
CA VAL A 463 29.02 -14.77 38.22
C VAL A 463 29.52 -16.02 38.93
N ALA A 464 29.51 -16.02 40.27
CA ALA A 464 29.81 -17.18 41.11
C ALA A 464 28.54 -17.95 41.46
N ILE A 465 28.52 -19.27 41.26
CA ILE A 465 27.41 -20.17 41.58
C ILE A 465 27.87 -21.15 42.67
N PRO A 466 27.15 -21.30 43.79
CA PRO A 466 27.44 -22.34 44.78
C PRO A 466 26.86 -23.70 44.35
N LEU A 467 27.65 -24.75 44.49
CA LEU A 467 27.27 -26.15 44.26
C LEU A 467 26.80 -26.81 45.56
N GLU A 468 26.12 -27.95 45.46
CA GLU A 468 25.51 -28.68 46.59
C GLU A 468 26.53 -29.20 47.63
N ASP A 469 27.85 -29.11 47.35
CA ASP A 469 28.94 -29.42 48.28
C ASP A 469 29.47 -28.19 49.05
N GLY A 470 28.92 -27.00 48.81
CA GLY A 470 29.29 -25.75 49.46
C GLY A 470 30.44 -24.98 48.79
N THR A 471 30.95 -25.42 47.64
CA THR A 471 31.98 -24.68 46.88
C THR A 471 31.37 -23.78 45.80
N GLN A 472 32.03 -22.64 45.48
CA GLN A 472 31.58 -21.69 44.45
C GLN A 472 32.39 -21.79 43.16
N GLN A 473 31.71 -21.93 42.02
CA GLN A 473 32.30 -21.89 40.68
C GLN A 473 32.01 -20.53 40.01
N VAL A 474 33.05 -19.81 39.59
CA VAL A 474 32.92 -18.51 38.91
C VAL A 474 32.92 -18.70 37.39
N ILE A 475 31.81 -18.36 36.74
CA ILE A 475 31.64 -18.48 35.29
C ILE A 475 31.61 -17.07 34.69
N HIS A 476 32.49 -16.82 33.72
CA HIS A 476 32.50 -15.59 32.92
C HIS A 476 31.49 -15.70 31.77
N ILE A 477 30.50 -14.81 31.75
CA ILE A 477 29.42 -14.81 30.75
C ILE A 477 29.51 -13.52 29.91
N PRO A 478 29.66 -13.61 28.57
CA PRO A 478 29.63 -12.43 27.70
C PRO A 478 28.21 -11.85 27.56
N PHE A 479 28.09 -10.53 27.62
CA PHE A 479 26.82 -9.79 27.65
C PHE A 479 26.40 -9.33 26.24
N HIS A 480 25.10 -9.36 25.92
CA HIS A 480 24.52 -8.38 24.98
C HIS A 480 23.20 -7.83 25.51
N ASN A 481 23.15 -6.49 25.52
CA ASN A 481 22.41 -5.64 26.44
C ASN A 481 20.95 -5.33 26.08
N ALA A 482 20.20 -5.03 27.13
CA ALA A 482 18.87 -4.46 27.13
C ALA A 482 18.90 -2.91 27.28
N ILE A 483 18.06 -2.23 26.47
CA ILE A 483 17.14 -1.09 26.75
C ILE A 483 17.72 0.24 27.33
N PRO A 484 17.12 1.41 26.95
CA PRO A 484 16.47 2.23 28.00
C PRO A 484 15.02 2.69 27.67
N ARG A 485 14.24 2.82 28.76
CA ARG A 485 12.81 3.20 28.86
C ARG A 485 12.59 4.73 28.87
N ARG A 486 11.31 5.12 28.68
CA ARG A 486 10.46 6.17 29.36
C ARG A 486 9.74 7.05 28.32
N GLN A 487 8.46 7.42 28.43
CA GLN A 487 7.54 7.56 29.58
C GLN A 487 6.09 7.51 29.10
N SER A 488 5.20 6.96 29.92
CA SER A 488 3.73 6.92 29.75
C SER A 488 3.07 7.13 31.11
N PRO A 489 1.89 7.78 31.17
CA PRO A 489 0.88 7.43 32.17
C PRO A 489 -0.57 7.42 31.60
N PRO A 490 -1.58 6.93 32.35
CA PRO A 490 -1.59 5.69 33.13
C PRO A 490 -2.86 4.82 32.90
N THR A 491 -2.76 3.59 33.44
CA THR A 491 -3.81 2.67 33.96
C THR A 491 -4.78 1.95 33.01
N CYS A 492 -4.57 0.65 32.86
CA CYS A 492 -5.52 -0.38 33.34
C CYS A 492 -4.72 -1.56 33.92
N ARG A 493 -5.03 -1.92 35.17
CA ARG A 493 -4.32 -2.93 35.98
C ARG A 493 -4.73 -4.36 35.60
N ASN A 494 -3.76 -5.25 35.77
CA ASN A 494 -3.78 -6.71 35.71
C ASN A 494 -5.03 -7.41 36.26
N CYS A 495 -5.45 -8.49 35.58
CA CYS A 495 -5.91 -9.74 36.21
C CYS A 495 -5.51 -10.94 35.32
N PHE A 496 -4.39 -11.60 35.64
CA PHE A 496 -4.14 -13.00 35.25
C PHE A 496 -3.89 -13.77 36.55
N SER A 497 -4.76 -14.72 36.87
CA SER A 497 -4.58 -15.63 37.99
C SER A 497 -4.00 -16.94 37.44
N PHE A 498 -2.80 -17.29 37.87
CA PHE A 498 -2.27 -18.65 37.72
C PHE A 498 -2.75 -19.48 38.90
N ARG A 499 -3.51 -20.55 38.65
CA ARG A 499 -3.68 -21.63 39.63
C ARG A 499 -2.90 -22.85 39.17
N THR A 500 -1.92 -23.23 39.97
CA THR A 500 -1.35 -24.58 39.97
C THR A 500 -2.31 -25.48 40.75
N PHE A 501 -2.88 -26.48 40.10
CA PHE A 501 -3.43 -27.63 40.81
C PHE A 501 -2.33 -28.70 40.88
N ASP A 502 -2.12 -29.17 42.10
CA ASP A 502 -1.26 -30.30 42.39
C ASP A 502 -1.79 -31.55 41.68
N GLY A 503 -0.90 -32.32 41.06
CA GLY A 503 -1.22 -33.63 40.46
C GLY A 503 -1.74 -33.63 39.01
N GLY A 504 -0.85 -33.38 38.04
CA GLY A 504 -0.89 -34.00 36.70
C GLY A 504 -2.01 -33.65 35.70
N ARG A 505 -1.59 -33.15 34.53
CA ARG A 505 -2.25 -33.21 33.19
C ARG A 505 -3.47 -32.31 32.93
N ARG A 506 -3.24 -31.16 32.27
CA ARG A 506 -3.93 -30.58 31.08
C ARG A 506 -3.65 -29.08 31.05
N MET A 507 -3.25 -28.54 29.89
CA MET A 507 -3.16 -27.10 29.66
C MET A 507 -4.28 -26.74 28.67
N ILE A 508 -5.40 -26.24 29.20
CA ILE A 508 -6.48 -25.66 28.42
C ILE A 508 -6.36 -24.15 28.58
N VAL A 509 -6.19 -23.42 27.49
CA VAL A 509 -6.29 -21.96 27.48
C VAL A 509 -7.76 -21.62 27.21
N GLU A 510 -8.52 -21.36 28.28
CA GLU A 510 -9.86 -20.76 28.18
C GLU A 510 -9.76 -19.24 28.31
N PRO A 511 -10.53 -18.46 27.53
CA PRO A 511 -10.71 -17.04 27.80
C PRO A 511 -11.56 -16.86 29.07
N CYS A 512 -11.06 -16.10 30.04
CA CYS A 512 -11.82 -15.77 31.24
C CYS A 512 -13.09 -14.98 30.88
N GLY A 513 -14.24 -15.61 31.09
CA GLY A 513 -15.49 -14.93 31.44
C GLY A 513 -15.65 -14.86 32.97
N GLY A 514 -16.31 -13.79 33.44
CA GLY A 514 -16.78 -13.61 34.83
C GLY A 514 -16.41 -12.23 35.39
N HIS A 515 -17.31 -11.38 35.89
CA HIS A 515 -18.69 -11.57 36.36
C HIS A 515 -19.49 -10.26 36.27
N ASN A 516 -20.67 -10.32 35.65
CA ASN A 516 -21.94 -9.81 36.18
C ASN A 516 -23.04 -10.14 35.16
N CYS A 517 -23.61 -11.33 35.27
CA CYS A 517 -24.93 -11.64 34.75
C CYS A 517 -25.53 -12.70 35.67
N VAL A 518 -26.33 -12.25 36.63
CA VAL A 518 -27.40 -13.03 37.23
C VAL A 518 -28.70 -12.34 36.85
N SER A 519 -29.68 -13.17 36.45
CA SER A 519 -31.08 -12.85 36.12
C SER A 519 -31.29 -12.29 34.70
N MET A 520 -32.20 -12.77 33.85
CA MET A 520 -33.24 -13.79 33.99
C MET A 520 -33.37 -14.56 32.67
N ILE A 521 -33.46 -15.88 32.78
CA ILE A 521 -34.14 -16.70 31.79
C ILE A 521 -35.63 -16.42 32.00
N ASN A 522 -36.30 -15.84 31.00
CA ASN A 522 -37.70 -16.09 30.80
C ASN A 522 -37.91 -16.45 29.34
N ASN A 523 -38.38 -17.69 29.15
CA ASN A 523 -38.91 -18.23 27.91
C ASN A 523 -39.82 -17.21 27.22
N THR A 524 -39.58 -16.96 25.93
CA THR A 524 -40.57 -17.21 24.88
C THR A 524 -39.99 -16.86 23.51
N ASN A 525 -40.24 -17.76 22.56
CA ASN A 525 -40.18 -17.61 21.11
C ASN A 525 -38.80 -17.73 20.46
N SER A 526 -38.47 -19.01 20.22
CA SER A 526 -37.98 -19.53 18.94
C SER A 526 -37.81 -18.51 17.81
N GLU A 527 -36.58 -18.33 17.38
CA GLU A 527 -36.17 -18.46 15.98
C GLU A 527 -34.69 -18.86 15.97
N GLU A 528 -34.43 -20.14 15.72
CA GLU A 528 -33.10 -20.68 15.41
C GLU A 528 -32.62 -20.08 14.08
N GLU A 529 -31.68 -19.14 14.11
CA GLU A 529 -30.83 -18.89 12.96
C GLU A 529 -29.80 -20.02 12.87
N ASN A 530 -30.15 -21.06 12.12
CA ASN A 530 -29.24 -22.12 11.69
C ASN A 530 -28.04 -21.51 10.93
N GLU A 531 -26.86 -21.53 11.53
CA GLU A 531 -25.60 -21.44 10.77
C GLU A 531 -25.55 -22.61 9.77
N PRO A 532 -25.37 -22.38 8.46
CA PRO A 532 -25.15 -23.47 7.54
C PRO A 532 -23.73 -23.99 7.78
N THR A 533 -23.63 -25.04 8.59
CA THR A 533 -22.54 -26.01 8.48
C THR A 533 -22.70 -26.69 7.12
N GLU A 534 -22.22 -26.06 6.05
CA GLU A 534 -21.99 -26.78 4.79
C GLU A 534 -20.97 -27.87 5.09
N ASP A 535 -21.46 -29.09 5.33
CA ASP A 535 -20.68 -30.30 5.48
C ASP A 535 -19.87 -30.49 4.19
N TYR A 536 -18.60 -30.07 4.21
CA TYR A 536 -17.73 -30.18 3.06
C TYR A 536 -17.51 -31.66 2.79
N ASP A 537 -17.93 -32.13 1.61
CA ASP A 537 -17.81 -33.53 1.21
C ASP A 537 -16.33 -33.97 1.23
N LEU A 538 -15.92 -34.56 2.37
CA LEU A 538 -14.57 -35.11 2.57
C LEU A 538 -14.23 -36.19 1.54
N ASN A 539 -15.21 -36.71 0.79
CA ASN A 539 -14.95 -37.62 -0.32
C ASN A 539 -14.24 -36.92 -1.50
N LYS A 540 -14.12 -35.60 -1.53
CA LYS A 540 -13.37 -34.86 -2.57
C LYS A 540 -11.90 -34.62 -2.25
N CYS A 541 -11.38 -35.19 -1.15
CA CYS A 541 -9.97 -35.04 -0.76
C CYS A 541 -8.98 -35.77 -1.69
N GLY A 542 -7.71 -35.37 -1.59
CA GLY A 542 -6.58 -36.10 -2.17
C GLY A 542 -6.56 -36.10 -3.70
N VAL A 543 -7.25 -35.14 -4.33
CA VAL A 543 -7.32 -34.99 -5.78
C VAL A 543 -6.20 -34.08 -6.25
N MET A 544 -5.33 -34.61 -7.10
CA MET A 544 -4.27 -33.83 -7.74
C MET A 544 -4.77 -33.36 -9.11
N ASN A 545 -4.49 -32.13 -9.52
CA ASN A 545 -4.94 -31.61 -10.81
C ASN A 545 -4.21 -32.28 -12.00
N GLU A 546 -4.83 -33.30 -12.61
CA GLU A 546 -4.22 -34.09 -13.68
C GLU A 546 -3.94 -33.31 -14.97
N ARG A 547 -4.66 -32.21 -15.27
CA ARG A 547 -4.37 -31.36 -16.43
C ARG A 547 -2.96 -30.76 -16.36
N TYR A 548 -2.48 -30.41 -15.17
CA TYR A 548 -1.11 -29.89 -15.00
C TYR A 548 -0.05 -30.99 -14.95
N ARG A 549 -0.41 -32.21 -14.53
CA ARG A 549 0.45 -33.39 -14.64
C ARG A 549 0.79 -33.72 -16.09
N LEU A 550 -0.18 -33.59 -17.01
CA LEU A 550 0.00 -33.83 -18.45
C LEU A 550 0.81 -32.71 -19.13
N ILE A 551 0.57 -31.45 -18.79
CA ILE A 551 1.40 -30.31 -19.25
C ILE A 551 2.87 -30.51 -18.83
N ASN A 552 3.10 -30.99 -17.61
CA ASN A 552 4.46 -31.27 -17.13
C ASN A 552 5.10 -32.47 -17.83
N LYS A 553 4.34 -33.47 -18.30
CA LYS A 553 4.85 -34.59 -19.12
C LYS A 553 5.32 -34.12 -20.50
N ALA A 554 4.66 -33.10 -21.07
CA ALA A 554 5.08 -32.45 -22.31
C ALA A 554 6.33 -31.55 -22.10
N LEU A 555 6.49 -30.92 -20.93
CA LEU A 555 7.71 -30.17 -20.58
C LEU A 555 8.91 -31.05 -20.21
N THR A 556 8.70 -32.26 -19.68
CA THR A 556 9.81 -33.16 -19.30
C THR A 556 10.51 -33.80 -20.50
N LEU A 557 9.91 -33.79 -21.69
CA LEU A 557 10.57 -34.21 -22.93
C LEU A 557 11.57 -33.19 -23.49
N LYS A 558 11.69 -32.00 -22.88
CA LYS A 558 12.56 -30.91 -23.35
C LYS A 558 13.67 -30.49 -22.38
N ILE A 559 13.89 -31.24 -21.30
CA ILE A 559 14.93 -30.96 -20.29
C ILE A 559 15.81 -32.20 -20.13
N SER A 560 16.70 -32.41 -21.09
CA SER A 560 17.75 -33.44 -21.03
C SER A 560 19.12 -32.84 -20.78
N THR A 561 19.25 -31.82 -19.92
CA THR A 561 20.55 -31.37 -19.38
C THR A 561 20.33 -30.52 -18.11
N GLY A 562 20.71 -31.02 -16.93
CA GLY A 562 20.94 -30.19 -15.73
C GLY A 562 19.71 -29.89 -14.85
N VAL A 563 19.64 -30.57 -13.71
CA VAL A 563 18.55 -30.60 -12.71
C VAL A 563 18.10 -29.22 -12.16
N LYS A 564 16.82 -28.87 -12.35
CA LYS A 564 15.98 -28.13 -11.38
C LYS A 564 14.63 -28.83 -11.27
N ASP A 565 14.45 -29.63 -10.21
CA ASP A 565 13.15 -30.19 -9.80
C ASP A 565 12.38 -29.13 -8.98
N THR A 566 11.94 -28.06 -9.64
CA THR A 566 11.06 -27.05 -9.03
C THR A 566 9.61 -27.52 -9.07
N LEU A 567 8.91 -27.48 -7.92
CA LEU A 567 7.47 -27.77 -7.88
C LEU A 567 6.70 -26.70 -8.64
N ASN A 568 5.69 -27.11 -9.41
CA ASN A 568 4.68 -26.20 -9.94
C ASN A 568 3.56 -26.04 -8.90
N THR A 569 3.02 -24.82 -8.73
CA THR A 569 2.07 -24.40 -7.67
C THR A 569 0.80 -25.25 -7.52
N ALA A 570 0.45 -26.02 -8.54
CA ALA A 570 -0.71 -26.91 -8.57
C ALA A 570 -0.39 -28.40 -8.33
N GLU A 571 0.88 -28.77 -8.08
CA GLU A 571 1.30 -30.17 -7.92
C GLU A 571 0.90 -30.74 -6.54
N TYR A 572 0.93 -29.93 -5.48
CA TYR A 572 0.55 -30.34 -4.11
C TYR A 572 -0.34 -29.27 -3.46
N PRO A 573 -1.62 -29.16 -3.85
CA PRO A 573 -2.49 -28.06 -3.44
C PRO A 573 -2.80 -28.00 -1.93
N TRP A 574 -2.54 -29.09 -1.20
CA TRP A 574 -2.65 -29.17 0.26
C TRP A 574 -1.41 -28.69 1.02
N LEU A 575 -0.33 -28.29 0.34
CA LEU A 575 0.90 -27.86 0.99
C LEU A 575 0.75 -26.47 1.65
N VAL A 576 1.04 -26.39 2.94
CA VAL A 576 0.98 -25.16 3.73
C VAL A 576 2.37 -24.78 4.22
N ARG A 577 2.72 -23.50 4.11
CA ARG A 577 3.91 -22.90 4.75
C ARG A 577 3.51 -22.25 6.07
N ILE A 578 4.22 -22.57 7.13
CA ILE A 578 4.01 -22.04 8.47
C ILE A 578 5.25 -21.25 8.90
N GLU A 579 5.05 -20.01 9.28
CA GLU A 579 6.10 -19.13 9.79
C GLU A 579 5.76 -18.68 11.21
N SER A 580 6.51 -19.19 12.19
CA SER A 580 6.34 -18.88 13.62
C SER A 580 7.46 -17.97 14.11
N ARG A 581 7.13 -16.94 14.90
CA ARG A 581 8.11 -16.07 15.59
C ARG A 581 8.09 -16.34 17.08
N SER A 582 9.25 -16.41 17.73
CA SER A 582 9.37 -16.60 19.19
C SER A 582 9.21 -15.33 20.02
N ASP A 583 9.31 -14.16 19.38
CA ASP A 583 9.15 -12.84 19.98
C ASP A 583 9.15 -11.78 18.87
N PHE A 584 8.48 -10.65 19.07
CA PHE A 584 8.57 -9.49 18.16
C PHE A 584 10.00 -8.94 18.03
N LYS A 585 10.87 -9.26 19.00
CA LYS A 585 12.31 -8.90 19.03
C LYS A 585 13.22 -9.92 18.33
N SER A 586 12.77 -11.16 18.11
CA SER A 586 13.61 -12.19 17.52
C SER A 586 13.60 -12.11 15.99
N ARG A 587 14.78 -12.15 15.36
CA ARG A 587 14.91 -12.32 13.90
C ARG A 587 14.78 -13.78 13.46
N THR A 588 14.68 -14.73 14.40
CA THR A 588 14.54 -16.15 14.07
C THR A 588 13.09 -16.46 13.71
N ILE A 589 12.83 -16.70 12.44
CA ILE A 589 11.58 -17.28 11.96
C ILE A 589 11.78 -18.79 11.96
N THR A 590 10.98 -19.51 12.72
CA THR A 590 10.87 -20.96 12.57
C THR A 590 10.02 -21.21 11.34
N LEU A 591 10.62 -21.79 10.31
CA LEU A 591 9.91 -22.22 9.11
C LEU A 591 9.52 -23.69 9.29
N CYS A 592 8.24 -23.97 9.12
CA CYS A 592 7.69 -25.32 9.07
C CYS A 592 6.74 -25.46 7.89
N GLY A 593 6.42 -26.70 7.53
CA GLY A 593 5.32 -27.03 6.66
C GLY A 593 4.06 -27.47 7.43
N GLY A 594 2.99 -27.62 6.69
CA GLY A 594 1.74 -28.24 7.13
C GLY A 594 1.00 -28.83 5.95
N THR A 595 -0.06 -29.58 6.24
CA THR A 595 -0.95 -30.15 5.22
C THR A 595 -2.39 -29.76 5.53
N LEU A 596 -3.08 -29.16 4.55
CA LEU A 596 -4.52 -28.89 4.66
C LEU A 596 -5.27 -30.22 4.56
N ILE A 597 -6.00 -30.61 5.62
CA ILE A 597 -6.75 -31.87 5.72
C ILE A 597 -8.27 -31.66 5.71
N HIS A 598 -8.70 -30.43 5.96
CA HIS A 598 -10.06 -29.92 5.84
C HIS A 598 -9.97 -28.44 5.46
N PRO A 599 -10.97 -27.82 4.82
CA PRO A 599 -10.91 -26.39 4.51
C PRO A 599 -10.57 -25.50 5.71
N GLN A 600 -10.91 -25.93 6.94
CA GLN A 600 -10.56 -25.20 8.18
C GLN A 600 -9.48 -25.85 9.05
N TRP A 601 -8.94 -27.01 8.67
CA TRP A 601 -7.96 -27.73 9.52
C TRP A 601 -6.67 -28.02 8.77
N ILE A 602 -5.56 -27.65 9.41
CA ILE A 602 -4.19 -27.94 8.95
C ILE A 602 -3.54 -28.87 9.97
N LEU A 603 -2.94 -29.95 9.47
CA LEU A 603 -2.12 -30.87 10.25
C LEU A 603 -0.63 -30.50 10.10
N THR A 604 0.09 -30.40 11.23
CA THR A 604 1.53 -30.09 11.27
C THR A 604 2.19 -30.77 12.47
N ALA A 605 3.48 -30.55 12.69
CA ALA A 605 4.23 -31.08 13.83
C ALA A 605 3.98 -30.23 15.09
N ALA A 606 3.91 -30.87 16.25
CA ALA A 606 3.71 -30.18 17.53
C ALA A 606 4.90 -29.28 17.89
N HIS A 607 6.13 -29.75 17.62
CA HIS A 607 7.33 -28.96 17.89
C HIS A 607 7.40 -27.67 17.06
N CYS A 608 6.71 -27.58 15.92
CA CYS A 608 6.62 -26.35 15.13
C CYS A 608 5.81 -25.25 15.84
N MET A 609 4.95 -25.62 16.80
CA MET A 609 4.11 -24.70 17.58
C MET A 609 4.70 -24.38 18.96
N PHE A 610 5.88 -24.93 19.28
CA PHE A 610 6.51 -24.85 20.60
C PHE A 610 7.91 -24.25 20.53
N ASP A 611 8.15 -23.19 21.30
CA ASP A 611 9.48 -22.62 21.50
C ASP A 611 10.21 -23.40 22.61
N SER A 612 11.11 -24.30 22.21
CA SER A 612 11.90 -25.10 23.14
C SER A 612 12.83 -24.28 24.04
N LYS A 613 13.27 -23.09 23.62
CA LYS A 613 14.14 -22.23 24.44
C LYS A 613 13.34 -21.56 25.55
N LYS A 614 12.13 -21.11 25.24
CA LYS A 614 11.25 -20.40 26.18
C LYS A 614 10.25 -21.32 26.89
N HIS A 615 10.25 -22.61 26.58
CA HIS A 615 9.32 -23.61 27.12
C HIS A 615 7.86 -23.16 27.02
N ARG A 616 7.48 -22.51 25.91
CA ARG A 616 6.14 -21.96 25.71
C ARG A 616 5.67 -22.15 24.27
N LEU A 617 4.37 -22.09 24.07
CA LEU A 617 3.77 -22.10 22.75
C LEU A 617 3.90 -20.75 22.05
N TYR A 618 3.99 -20.77 20.71
CA TYR A 618 3.97 -19.55 19.91
C TYR A 618 2.58 -18.93 19.97
N PRO A 619 2.41 -17.67 20.43
CA PRO A 619 1.13 -16.99 20.36
C PRO A 619 0.52 -17.08 18.96
N ALA A 620 -0.80 -17.28 18.84
CA ALA A 620 -1.47 -17.38 17.54
C ALA A 620 -1.17 -16.17 16.63
N SER A 621 -1.04 -14.97 17.21
CA SER A 621 -0.65 -13.73 16.53
C SER A 621 0.78 -13.72 15.97
N GLU A 622 1.65 -14.62 16.45
CA GLU A 622 3.04 -14.78 16.02
C GLU A 622 3.21 -15.91 14.98
N VAL A 623 2.12 -16.60 14.60
CA VAL A 623 2.10 -17.65 13.57
C VAL A 623 1.41 -17.12 12.31
N ASN A 624 2.04 -17.37 11.15
CA ASN A 624 1.50 -17.03 9.83
C ASN A 624 1.41 -18.29 8.97
N LEU A 625 0.30 -18.43 8.25
CA LEU A 625 -0.02 -19.59 7.41
C LEU A 625 -0.18 -19.12 5.97
N TYR A 626 0.48 -19.78 5.03
CA TYR A 626 0.42 -19.47 3.60
C TYR A 626 0.14 -20.73 2.78
N MET A 627 -0.75 -20.65 1.80
CA MET A 627 -1.12 -21.74 0.90
C MET A 627 -1.47 -21.21 -0.50
N GLY A 628 -1.43 -22.07 -1.53
CA GLY A 628 -1.79 -21.70 -2.91
C GLY A 628 -0.74 -20.94 -3.72
N HIS A 629 0.37 -20.56 -3.10
CA HIS A 629 1.57 -20.05 -3.78
C HIS A 629 2.85 -20.59 -3.15
N TYR A 630 3.86 -20.83 -3.98
CA TYR A 630 5.05 -21.59 -3.59
C TYR A 630 6.32 -20.76 -3.46
N ASP A 631 6.44 -19.63 -4.16
CA ASP A 631 7.64 -18.79 -4.06
C ASP A 631 7.51 -17.83 -2.87
N ARG A 632 8.39 -18.01 -1.88
CA ARG A 632 8.42 -17.22 -0.64
C ARG A 632 8.76 -15.75 -0.84
N LEU A 633 9.36 -15.37 -1.97
CA LEU A 633 9.81 -14.00 -2.27
C LEU A 633 8.85 -13.23 -3.18
N SER A 634 7.82 -13.88 -3.71
CA SER A 634 6.82 -13.23 -4.57
C SER A 634 5.42 -13.38 -3.98
N THR A 635 4.59 -12.35 -4.19
CA THR A 635 3.17 -12.41 -3.84
C THR A 635 2.37 -12.76 -5.10
N SER A 636 1.44 -13.70 -4.97
CA SER A 636 0.57 -14.17 -6.04
C SER A 636 -0.90 -13.97 -5.69
N GLN A 637 -1.75 -13.80 -6.69
CA GLN A 637 -3.21 -13.78 -6.51
C GLN A 637 -3.78 -15.14 -6.09
N THR A 638 -3.00 -16.22 -6.24
CA THR A 638 -3.34 -17.56 -5.78
C THR A 638 -2.91 -17.83 -4.34
N GLU A 639 -2.13 -16.94 -3.73
CA GLU A 639 -1.69 -17.08 -2.33
C GLU A 639 -2.82 -16.69 -1.39
N TYR A 640 -3.16 -17.60 -0.48
CA TYR A 640 -4.02 -17.33 0.65
C TYR A 640 -3.17 -17.28 1.92
N HIS A 641 -3.27 -16.16 2.65
CA HIS A 641 -2.54 -15.90 3.89
C HIS A 641 -3.52 -15.70 5.04
N THR A 642 -3.26 -16.34 6.18
CA THR A 642 -4.10 -16.27 7.38
C THR A 642 -3.31 -16.57 8.64
N GLN A 643 -3.93 -16.37 9.80
CA GLN A 643 -3.42 -16.75 11.12
C GLN A 643 -4.32 -17.83 11.76
N PRO A 644 -3.78 -18.66 12.67
CA PRO A 644 -4.58 -19.61 13.41
C PRO A 644 -5.55 -18.89 14.37
N ILE A 645 -6.79 -19.39 14.51
CA ILE A 645 -7.67 -18.95 15.62
C ILE A 645 -7.34 -19.70 16.90
N LEU A 646 -6.97 -20.97 16.76
CA LEU A 646 -6.45 -21.82 17.81
C LEU A 646 -5.62 -22.94 17.17
N TYR A 647 -4.75 -23.55 17.95
CA TYR A 647 -4.12 -24.80 17.59
C TYR A 647 -4.12 -25.74 18.79
N MET A 648 -4.21 -27.03 18.52
CA MET A 648 -4.24 -28.09 19.51
C MET A 648 -3.03 -28.99 19.32
N ILE A 649 -2.24 -29.09 20.37
CA ILE A 649 -1.11 -30.03 20.43
C ILE A 649 -1.62 -31.35 20.98
N HIS A 650 -1.10 -32.45 20.43
CA HIS A 650 -1.42 -33.77 20.92
C HIS A 650 -1.12 -33.87 22.43
N PRO A 651 -2.06 -34.30 23.28
CA PRO A 651 -1.91 -34.27 24.74
C PRO A 651 -0.81 -35.18 25.27
N LYS A 652 -0.40 -36.17 24.48
CA LYS A 652 0.72 -37.07 24.79
C LYS A 652 2.04 -36.64 24.14
N PHE A 653 2.11 -35.46 23.52
CA PHE A 653 3.33 -34.94 22.91
C PHE A 653 4.45 -34.82 23.94
N ARG A 654 5.62 -35.38 23.64
CA ARG A 654 6.81 -35.32 24.51
C ARG A 654 8.09 -35.18 23.69
N ILE A 655 8.93 -34.23 24.09
CA ILE A 655 10.32 -34.11 23.64
C ILE A 655 11.20 -34.55 24.82
N SER A 656 11.91 -35.66 24.67
CA SER A 656 12.88 -36.11 25.68
C SER A 656 14.30 -35.89 25.16
N GLN A 657 15.19 -35.36 26.01
CA GLN A 657 16.62 -35.25 25.70
C GLN A 657 17.30 -36.62 25.57
N SER A 658 16.68 -37.68 26.13
CA SER A 658 17.18 -39.05 26.11
C SER A 658 16.50 -39.97 25.07
N ALA A 659 15.48 -39.48 24.35
CA ALA A 659 14.81 -40.26 23.29
C ALA A 659 15.32 -39.84 21.91
N PRO A 660 15.45 -40.79 20.96
CA PRO A 660 15.98 -40.50 19.62
C PRO A 660 15.01 -39.71 18.72
N ALA A 661 13.72 -39.60 19.08
CA ALA A 661 12.73 -38.81 18.35
C ALA A 661 11.60 -38.31 19.29
N PRO A 662 10.93 -37.19 18.95
CA PRO A 662 9.74 -36.71 19.66
C PRO A 662 8.57 -37.70 19.54
N ILE A 663 7.81 -37.90 20.62
CA ILE A 663 6.67 -38.84 20.64
C ILE A 663 5.37 -38.06 20.49
N HIS A 664 4.44 -38.56 19.66
CA HIS A 664 3.16 -37.93 19.31
C HIS A 664 3.32 -36.48 18.81
N ASP A 665 4.25 -36.26 17.88
CA ASP A 665 4.60 -34.94 17.35
C ASP A 665 3.60 -34.42 16.31
N LEU A 666 2.35 -34.22 16.75
CA LEU A 666 1.25 -33.76 15.92
C LEU A 666 0.53 -32.56 16.56
N ALA A 667 0.19 -31.59 15.71
CA ALA A 667 -0.66 -30.47 16.06
C ALA A 667 -1.70 -30.19 14.97
N LEU A 668 -2.90 -29.83 15.40
CA LEU A 668 -3.99 -29.37 14.54
C LEU A 668 -4.14 -27.86 14.67
N ILE A 669 -4.15 -27.18 13.54
CA ILE A 669 -4.38 -25.74 13.47
C ILE A 669 -5.77 -25.49 12.87
N LYS A 670 -6.62 -24.78 13.61
CA LYS A 670 -7.92 -24.33 13.11
C LYS A 670 -7.80 -22.95 12.49
N LEU A 671 -8.35 -22.79 11.30
CA LEU A 671 -8.47 -21.51 10.61
C LEU A 671 -9.73 -20.77 11.08
N ALA A 672 -9.65 -19.44 11.18
CA ALA A 672 -10.83 -18.62 11.51
C ALA A 672 -11.92 -18.72 10.43
N ARG A 673 -11.54 -18.92 9.17
CA ARG A 673 -12.45 -19.13 8.03
C ARG A 673 -11.95 -20.29 7.16
N PRO A 674 -12.84 -21.01 6.47
CA PRO A 674 -12.43 -22.02 5.49
C PRO A 674 -11.49 -21.45 4.44
N ALA A 675 -10.42 -22.17 4.14
CA ALA A 675 -9.51 -21.88 3.05
C ALA A 675 -10.27 -21.95 1.70
N PRO A 676 -10.01 -21.02 0.77
CA PRO A 676 -10.72 -20.97 -0.50
C PRO A 676 -10.25 -22.11 -1.42
N ILE A 677 -11.03 -23.20 -1.45
CA ILE A 677 -10.72 -24.37 -2.29
C ILE A 677 -10.65 -23.95 -3.76
N SER A 678 -9.55 -24.30 -4.41
CA SER A 678 -9.21 -23.92 -5.77
C SER A 678 -8.24 -24.94 -6.37
N PRO A 679 -7.93 -24.88 -7.68
CA PRO A 679 -6.90 -25.74 -8.27
C PRO A 679 -5.49 -25.66 -7.63
N PHE A 680 -5.24 -24.65 -6.79
CA PHE A 680 -3.97 -24.43 -6.09
C PHE A 680 -4.07 -24.66 -4.57
N ILE A 681 -5.28 -24.75 -4.02
CA ILE A 681 -5.56 -24.94 -2.59
C ILE A 681 -6.61 -26.03 -2.47
N ASP A 682 -6.25 -27.20 -1.96
CA ASP A 682 -7.16 -28.34 -1.81
C ASP A 682 -6.73 -29.19 -0.62
N ILE A 683 -7.52 -30.18 -0.22
CA ILE A 683 -7.29 -30.96 0.99
C ILE A 683 -6.68 -32.34 0.68
N ALA A 684 -5.78 -32.83 1.54
CA ALA A 684 -5.30 -34.22 1.51
C ALA A 684 -6.26 -35.13 2.29
N CYS A 685 -6.35 -36.40 1.89
CA CYS A 685 -7.17 -37.37 2.62
C CYS A 685 -6.48 -37.82 3.91
N LEU A 686 -7.24 -37.93 5.00
CA LEU A 686 -6.81 -38.66 6.19
C LEU A 686 -6.85 -40.18 5.96
N PRO A 687 -6.02 -40.98 6.63
CA PRO A 687 -6.08 -42.43 6.54
C PRO A 687 -7.41 -42.95 7.10
N GLN A 688 -7.94 -44.02 6.51
CA GLN A 688 -9.24 -44.56 6.88
C GLN A 688 -9.18 -45.34 8.20
N ASN A 689 -8.10 -46.09 8.44
CA ASN A 689 -7.86 -46.84 9.67
C ASN A 689 -6.44 -46.58 10.20
N GLU A 690 -6.06 -47.29 11.27
CA GLU A 690 -4.68 -47.41 11.78
C GLU A 690 -3.76 -48.20 10.81
N ASP A 691 -3.94 -48.02 9.50
CA ASP A 691 -3.25 -48.80 8.47
C ASP A 691 -1.74 -48.50 8.50
N THR A 692 -0.95 -49.56 8.66
CA THR A 692 0.52 -49.48 8.59
C THR A 692 0.98 -49.60 7.14
N LEU A 693 1.93 -48.74 6.74
CA LEU A 693 2.50 -48.79 5.41
C LEU A 693 3.44 -49.99 5.27
N SER A 694 3.26 -50.79 4.22
CA SER A 694 4.13 -51.92 3.91
C SER A 694 5.57 -51.49 3.60
N ASP A 695 6.54 -52.36 3.90
CA ASP A 695 7.93 -52.15 3.52
C ASP A 695 8.06 -51.95 2.00
N GLY A 696 8.84 -50.96 1.59
CA GLY A 696 9.02 -50.59 0.19
C GLY A 696 7.96 -49.65 -0.40
N THR A 697 6.90 -49.29 0.33
CA THR A 697 5.89 -48.33 -0.13
C THR A 697 6.54 -47.01 -0.54
N LEU A 698 6.11 -46.44 -1.67
CA LEU A 698 6.61 -45.15 -2.14
C LEU A 698 5.73 -44.02 -1.60
N ALA A 699 6.35 -43.15 -0.81
CA ALA A 699 5.75 -41.96 -0.24
C ALA A 699 6.46 -40.70 -0.73
N TYR A 700 5.76 -39.57 -0.64
CA TYR A 700 6.20 -38.28 -1.16
C TYR A 700 6.03 -37.20 -0.10
N THR A 701 7.01 -36.32 0.02
CA THR A 701 6.91 -35.10 0.83
C THR A 701 7.42 -33.91 0.02
N ALA A 702 6.92 -32.71 0.33
CA ALA A 702 7.35 -31.47 -0.28
C ALA A 702 7.45 -30.36 0.76
N GLY A 703 8.49 -29.52 0.66
CA GLY A 703 8.75 -28.46 1.64
C GLY A 703 9.82 -27.46 1.20
N TRP A 704 10.04 -26.44 2.04
CA TRP A 704 10.97 -25.32 1.79
C TRP A 704 12.27 -25.44 2.59
N GLY A 705 12.58 -26.62 3.10
CA GLY A 705 13.76 -26.87 3.92
C GLY A 705 15.08 -26.54 3.23
N HIS A 706 16.12 -26.49 4.04
CA HIS A 706 17.47 -26.16 3.59
C HIS A 706 17.94 -27.13 2.50
N SER A 707 18.66 -26.61 1.51
CA SER A 707 19.20 -27.43 0.41
C SER A 707 20.55 -28.09 0.70
N SER A 708 21.24 -27.62 1.73
CA SER A 708 22.52 -28.06 2.27
C SER A 708 22.67 -27.51 3.70
N PRO A 709 23.59 -28.06 4.52
CA PRO A 709 23.75 -27.68 5.93
C PRO A 709 23.95 -26.16 6.13
N ASP A 710 24.73 -25.53 5.25
CA ASP A 710 25.04 -24.09 5.30
C ASP A 710 24.07 -23.20 4.49
N SER A 711 23.05 -23.77 3.86
CA SER A 711 22.11 -22.99 3.04
C SER A 711 20.94 -22.46 3.86
N THR A 712 20.33 -21.38 3.38
CA THR A 712 19.03 -20.93 3.89
C THR A 712 17.90 -21.73 3.24
N ALA A 713 16.74 -21.76 3.91
CA ALA A 713 15.52 -22.33 3.36
C ALA A 713 15.25 -21.84 1.93
N VAL A 714 14.90 -22.76 1.04
CA VAL A 714 14.71 -22.48 -0.39
C VAL A 714 13.48 -21.62 -0.64
N ASN A 715 13.48 -20.82 -1.72
CA ASN A 715 12.35 -19.95 -2.05
C ASN A 715 11.16 -20.73 -2.62
N GLU A 716 11.42 -21.75 -3.43
CA GLU A 716 10.42 -22.65 -4.01
C GLU A 716 10.55 -24.04 -3.38
N PRO A 717 9.45 -24.74 -3.09
CA PRO A 717 9.49 -26.01 -2.41
C PRO A 717 10.04 -27.10 -3.32
N ARG A 718 10.65 -28.11 -2.71
CA ARG A 718 11.22 -29.27 -3.39
C ARG A 718 10.50 -30.54 -2.95
N LYS A 719 10.39 -31.52 -3.85
CA LYS A 719 9.88 -32.86 -3.52
C LYS A 719 10.97 -33.85 -3.20
N ALA A 720 10.71 -34.69 -2.21
CA ALA A 720 11.47 -35.88 -1.90
C ALA A 720 10.59 -37.12 -2.05
N ARG A 721 11.22 -38.20 -2.55
CA ARG A 721 10.61 -39.53 -2.67
C ARG A 721 11.23 -40.43 -1.61
N ILE A 722 10.39 -40.94 -0.73
CA ILE A 722 10.77 -41.75 0.42
C ILE A 722 10.26 -43.17 0.20
N ARG A 723 11.15 -44.15 0.37
CA ARG A 723 10.80 -45.56 0.37
C ARG A 723 10.64 -46.01 1.82
N ILE A 724 9.41 -46.34 2.22
CA ILE A 724 9.12 -46.79 3.59
C ILE A 724 9.95 -48.03 3.91
N SER A 725 10.52 -48.07 5.11
CA SER A 725 11.40 -49.12 5.61
C SER A 725 11.25 -49.22 7.13
N PRO A 726 10.43 -50.14 7.65
CA PRO A 726 10.31 -50.37 9.09
C PRO A 726 11.65 -50.72 9.76
N LYS A 727 12.56 -51.38 9.02
CA LYS A 727 13.94 -51.65 9.46
C LYS A 727 14.73 -50.38 9.77
N SER A 728 14.39 -49.26 9.11
CA SER A 728 14.99 -47.97 9.40
C SER A 728 14.61 -47.50 10.81
N CYS A 729 13.37 -47.68 11.27
CA CYS A 729 12.99 -47.32 12.65
C CYS A 729 13.80 -48.10 13.69
N GLN A 730 14.04 -49.39 13.47
CA GLN A 730 14.87 -50.21 14.35
C GLN A 730 16.31 -49.70 14.43
N LYS A 731 16.89 -49.33 13.28
CA LYS A 731 18.24 -48.75 13.22
C LYS A 731 18.33 -47.41 13.95
N LEU A 732 17.30 -46.56 13.84
CA LEU A 732 17.21 -45.28 14.55
C LEU A 732 16.81 -45.45 16.03
N ARG A 733 16.50 -46.67 16.49
CA ARG A 733 15.96 -46.98 17.82
C ARG A 733 14.66 -46.22 18.13
N ILE A 734 13.84 -45.99 17.11
CA ILE A 734 12.56 -45.28 17.20
C ILE A 734 11.42 -46.29 17.25
N ASN A 735 10.37 -45.98 18.03
CA ASN A 735 9.16 -46.81 18.09
C ASN A 735 8.40 -46.76 16.76
N LYS A 736 8.37 -47.89 16.04
CA LYS A 736 7.69 -48.10 14.76
C LYS A 736 6.15 -48.00 14.83
N ASP A 737 5.57 -48.09 16.03
CA ASP A 737 4.12 -48.00 16.21
C ASP A 737 3.67 -46.53 16.26
N LEU A 738 4.58 -45.62 16.64
CA LEU A 738 4.33 -44.19 16.74
C LEU A 738 4.98 -43.39 15.59
N HIS A 739 5.84 -44.04 14.80
CA HIS A 739 6.59 -43.42 13.73
C HIS A 739 6.60 -44.25 12.46
N ILE A 740 6.65 -43.55 11.33
CA ILE A 740 6.94 -44.13 10.02
C ILE A 740 8.39 -43.78 9.69
N CYS A 741 9.19 -44.76 9.27
CA CYS A 741 10.55 -44.51 8.82
C CYS A 741 10.76 -44.95 7.38
N GLY A 742 11.68 -44.29 6.70
CA GLY A 742 11.98 -44.61 5.31
C GLY A 742 13.30 -44.02 4.85
N ARG A 743 13.76 -44.52 3.70
CA ARG A 743 15.00 -44.08 3.07
C ARG A 743 14.72 -43.17 1.89
N ASN A 744 15.57 -42.17 1.71
CA ASN A 744 15.56 -41.39 0.48
C ASN A 744 15.92 -42.30 -0.73
N ALA A 745 15.28 -42.09 -1.87
CA ALA A 745 15.57 -42.87 -3.09
C ALA A 745 16.56 -42.18 -4.04
N ARG A 746 16.97 -40.92 -3.76
CA ARG A 746 17.78 -40.06 -4.64
C ARG A 746 18.70 -39.09 -3.88
N GLY A 747 19.14 -39.40 -2.66
CA GLY A 747 20.03 -38.52 -1.89
C GLY A 747 19.41 -37.19 -1.43
N ARG A 748 18.08 -37.06 -1.43
CA ARG A 748 17.36 -35.87 -0.92
C ARG A 748 16.70 -36.20 0.41
N ASN A 749 17.13 -35.50 1.46
CA ASN A 749 16.64 -35.68 2.83
C ASN A 749 15.67 -34.59 3.23
N ILE A 750 14.94 -34.87 4.32
CA ILE A 750 14.17 -33.87 5.05
C ILE A 750 15.16 -33.04 5.86
N CYS A 751 15.06 -31.73 5.73
CA CYS A 751 15.98 -30.77 6.29
C CYS A 751 15.28 -29.81 7.26
N SER A 752 16.07 -29.02 7.98
CA SER A 752 15.57 -27.86 8.73
C SER A 752 14.71 -26.98 7.81
N GLY A 753 13.45 -26.75 8.19
CA GLY A 753 12.46 -26.05 7.37
C GLY A 753 11.44 -26.96 6.65
N ASP A 754 11.66 -28.28 6.60
CA ASP A 754 10.69 -29.27 6.11
C ASP A 754 9.85 -29.90 7.24
N SER A 755 10.17 -29.63 8.51
CA SER A 755 9.38 -30.08 9.66
C SER A 755 7.91 -29.71 9.54
N GLY A 756 7.01 -30.62 9.88
CA GLY A 756 5.57 -30.40 9.77
C GLY A 756 4.97 -30.69 8.38
N THR A 757 5.80 -30.90 7.34
CA THR A 757 5.31 -31.31 6.01
C THR A 757 4.71 -32.73 6.04
N GLY A 758 3.68 -32.96 5.20
CA GLY A 758 3.01 -34.25 5.12
C GLY A 758 3.78 -35.30 4.30
N LEU A 759 3.79 -36.53 4.79
CA LEU A 759 4.21 -37.73 4.08
C LEU A 759 3.00 -38.38 3.41
N LEU A 760 2.92 -38.24 2.10
CA LEU A 760 1.76 -38.57 1.29
C LEU A 760 1.95 -39.86 0.50
N VAL A 761 0.93 -40.70 0.49
CA VAL A 761 0.88 -41.94 -0.28
C VAL A 761 -0.33 -41.90 -1.21
N ARG A 762 -0.13 -42.31 -2.45
CA ARG A 762 -1.23 -42.47 -3.42
C ARG A 762 -1.84 -43.86 -3.22
N ALA A 763 -3.04 -43.91 -2.65
CA ALA A 763 -3.78 -45.14 -2.38
C ALA A 763 -5.08 -45.19 -3.20
N GLY A 764 -5.44 -46.37 -3.68
CA GLY A 764 -6.67 -46.59 -4.44
C GLY A 764 -7.82 -46.98 -3.52
N ILE A 765 -8.93 -46.26 -3.59
CA ILE A 765 -10.18 -46.69 -2.94
C ILE A 765 -10.88 -47.64 -3.92
N LYS A 766 -11.13 -48.88 -3.49
CA LYS A 766 -12.03 -49.79 -4.23
C LYS A 766 -13.45 -49.27 -4.05
N SER A 767 -13.98 -48.59 -5.06
CA SER A 767 -15.40 -48.31 -5.15
C SER A 767 -16.15 -49.58 -5.55
N ASN A 768 -17.45 -49.67 -5.23
CA ASN A 768 -18.33 -50.76 -5.70
C ASN A 768 -18.48 -50.78 -7.24
N SER A 769 -17.98 -49.75 -7.93
CA SER A 769 -17.78 -49.71 -9.38
C SER A 769 -16.40 -50.25 -9.77
N SER A 770 -16.28 -50.87 -10.95
CA SER A 770 -15.04 -51.40 -11.55
C SER A 770 -13.89 -50.39 -11.79
N HIS A 771 -13.97 -49.18 -11.23
CA HIS A 771 -12.96 -48.13 -11.29
C HIS A 771 -12.36 -47.88 -9.89
N THR A 772 -11.03 -47.98 -9.80
CA THR A 772 -10.26 -47.63 -8.60
C THR A 772 -9.88 -46.15 -8.63
N ASP A 773 -10.45 -45.35 -7.74
CA ASP A 773 -10.09 -43.94 -7.60
C ASP A 773 -8.84 -43.78 -6.74
N TRP A 774 -7.77 -43.26 -7.34
CA TRP A 774 -6.49 -43.05 -6.67
C TRP A 774 -6.43 -41.67 -6.01
N LYS A 775 -6.43 -41.64 -4.67
CA LYS A 775 -6.35 -40.41 -3.87
C LYS A 775 -5.08 -40.33 -3.04
N TRP A 776 -4.62 -39.11 -2.79
CA TRP A 776 -3.48 -38.82 -1.94
C TRP A 776 -3.88 -38.75 -0.47
N HIS A 777 -3.29 -39.63 0.32
CA HIS A 777 -3.53 -39.73 1.76
C HIS A 777 -2.29 -39.34 2.55
N ILE A 778 -2.47 -38.61 3.64
CA ILE A 778 -1.38 -38.25 4.56
C ILE A 778 -1.20 -39.33 5.63
N PHE A 779 -0.07 -40.03 5.61
CA PHE A 779 0.22 -41.09 6.58
C PHE A 779 1.21 -40.67 7.67
N GLY A 780 2.02 -39.64 7.41
CA GLY A 780 3.00 -39.15 8.38
C GLY A 780 3.21 -37.65 8.34
N ILE A 781 3.80 -37.11 9.39
CA ILE A 781 4.27 -35.72 9.48
C ILE A 781 5.78 -35.71 9.70
N ALA A 782 6.51 -34.91 8.94
CA ALA A 782 7.95 -34.76 9.08
C ALA A 782 8.30 -34.26 10.49
N SER A 783 8.95 -35.11 11.29
CA SER A 783 9.24 -34.84 12.71
C SER A 783 10.74 -34.68 12.94
N PHE A 784 11.56 -35.64 12.50
CA PHE A 784 12.98 -35.67 12.85
C PHE A 784 13.88 -36.35 11.80
N GLY A 785 15.11 -35.84 11.65
CA GLY A 785 16.19 -36.42 10.84
C GLY A 785 17.53 -36.28 11.57
N LEU A 786 18.34 -37.35 11.61
CA LEU A 786 19.53 -37.45 12.47
C LEU A 786 20.76 -36.66 12.00
N GLU A 787 20.88 -36.34 10.71
CA GLU A 787 22.02 -35.61 10.16
C GLU A 787 21.53 -34.40 9.37
N GLU A 788 22.01 -33.21 9.76
CA GLU A 788 21.71 -31.96 9.07
C GLU A 788 22.06 -32.07 7.58
N CYS A 789 21.04 -32.17 6.74
CA CYS A 789 21.11 -31.95 5.28
C CYS A 789 22.29 -32.61 4.54
N SER A 790 22.69 -33.81 4.97
CA SER A 790 23.75 -34.58 4.30
C SER A 790 23.24 -35.07 2.93
N GLN A 791 24.05 -34.89 1.88
CA GLN A 791 23.73 -35.36 0.52
C GLN A 791 23.91 -36.87 0.32
N ASN A 792 24.23 -37.61 1.39
CA ASN A 792 24.42 -39.05 1.31
C ASN A 792 23.12 -39.76 0.89
N VAL A 793 23.28 -40.68 -0.05
CA VAL A 793 22.23 -41.60 -0.49
C VAL A 793 22.00 -42.63 0.61
N ASN A 794 20.74 -42.95 0.92
CA ASN A 794 20.30 -43.93 1.95
C ASN A 794 20.18 -43.40 3.39
N HIS A 795 19.91 -42.11 3.56
CA HIS A 795 19.58 -41.55 4.85
C HIS A 795 18.20 -41.99 5.34
N ASP A 796 18.14 -42.42 6.61
CA ASP A 796 16.94 -42.89 7.28
C ASP A 796 16.21 -41.69 7.92
N ASN A 797 14.97 -41.45 7.51
CA ASN A 797 14.13 -40.34 7.97
C ASN A 797 12.98 -40.88 8.84
N ALA A 798 12.54 -40.11 9.83
CA ALA A 798 11.44 -40.46 10.73
C ALA A 798 10.31 -39.43 10.69
N PHE A 799 9.08 -39.95 10.67
CA PHE A 799 7.84 -39.17 10.60
C PHE A 799 6.93 -39.59 11.74
N ALA A 800 6.21 -38.66 12.35
CA ALA A 800 5.14 -38.99 13.28
C ALA A 800 3.99 -39.68 12.51
N SER A 801 3.49 -40.80 13.02
CA SER A 801 2.43 -41.57 12.36
C SER A 801 1.08 -40.87 12.54
N VAL A 802 0.44 -40.47 11.44
CA VAL A 802 -0.92 -39.90 11.46
C VAL A 802 -1.95 -40.97 11.79
N ALA A 803 -1.72 -42.20 11.32
CA ALA A 803 -2.60 -43.33 11.57
C ALA A 803 -2.65 -43.71 13.07
N ALA A 804 -1.52 -43.58 13.79
CA ALA A 804 -1.44 -43.91 15.22
C ALA A 804 -2.24 -42.94 16.12
N ASP A 805 -2.49 -41.72 15.64
CA ASP A 805 -3.19 -40.66 16.39
C ASP A 805 -4.47 -40.22 15.64
N ILE A 806 -5.01 -41.08 14.76
CA ILE A 806 -6.14 -40.74 13.88
C ILE A 806 -7.42 -40.45 14.66
N ASP A 807 -7.64 -41.19 15.75
CA ASP A 807 -8.80 -40.99 16.63
C ASP A 807 -8.74 -39.63 17.31
N TRP A 808 -7.56 -39.23 17.80
CA TRP A 808 -7.38 -37.89 18.36
C TRP A 808 -7.66 -36.81 17.32
N ILE A 809 -7.19 -36.97 16.08
CA ILE A 809 -7.46 -36.01 15.00
C ILE A 809 -8.96 -35.86 14.77
N ARG A 810 -9.69 -36.98 14.65
CA ARG A 810 -11.14 -37.00 14.40
C ARG A 810 -11.93 -36.44 15.57
N GLU A 811 -11.60 -36.84 16.80
CA GLU A 811 -12.25 -36.33 18.01
C GLU A 811 -12.09 -34.81 18.12
N VAL A 812 -10.88 -34.31 17.85
CA VAL A 812 -10.59 -32.89 17.89
C VAL A 812 -11.38 -32.12 16.83
N MET A 813 -11.35 -32.59 15.58
CA MET A 813 -12.10 -31.96 14.48
C MET A 813 -13.62 -32.06 14.64
N LYS A 814 -14.12 -33.05 15.36
CA LYS A 814 -15.56 -33.21 15.65
C LYS A 814 -15.99 -32.32 16.81
N LYS A 815 -15.13 -32.14 17.82
CA LYS A 815 -15.43 -31.37 19.03
C LYS A 815 -15.43 -29.86 18.79
N TYR A 816 -14.56 -29.38 17.90
CA TYR A 816 -14.38 -27.97 17.59
C TYR A 816 -14.78 -27.70 16.15
#